data_AF-A0A933NEH3-F1
#
_entry.id   AF-A0A933NEH3-F1
#
_cell.length_a   1.000
_cell.length_b   1.000
_cell.length_c   1.000
_cell.angle_alpha   90.00
_cell.angle_beta   90.00
_cell.angle_gamma   90.00
#
_symmetry.space_group_name_H-M   'P 1'
#
loop_
_entity.id
_entity.type
_entity.pdbx_description
1 polymer ?
#
loop_
_entity_poly.entity_id
_entity_poly.type
_entity_poly.pdbx_seq_one_letter_code
_entity_poly.pdbx_strand_id
1 'polypeptide(L)'
;MSRLRWGPVSRLGSVSRLGSVSRLGLVSRLGLFWVVGLAGACGVSAPPLSTPEGTKSFLIVGRFGEVVSIRAGEGDRFEASYDDFGEALSVFFLARSLEELDLVSGGIEPADPRTEATRGIPTPISSVALLRGDPNWSSSADPETVRLVRLPVIDRDRCAKRGCFGDVEVSEEDLYCSIPCEPSPLSSPSRPDPAAPPERPRFGACAPTWGPVELTPGLTVCEPPTVPPLLGCSEFEGQFGLSGECRPIGTPCPADGSFPTVPEPALYVRAGAPAGGDGSILNPFASIWSALERATPGTSVALSTGDFGGPTFLSDGVSLVGACVSGTRLTGNLTISGRGVTVRNLHYQSSPQVDLVAGASAELADVAVSSRGAVAVDGALRLRRAIFSEAAVSLLVRGEAELEDVELRGASDWSVLIGDNATLEARGLSIHAGAGLAATGSATVNVVDSVAREPLGVAFYAERSATLHLQSSHVRSGLRSGGLALLIDSSTLDAELVSAGGTEFGVQSCSTSTRSSIRRAFISDTGRVGAPGFGVLVCAGSVHVQEVMIARGLGDGVRVVGTGRAHATDLVVESAASAILSDELGFAEATRVFVRDSQNGAVLTASASAELSDLEVFADLGSGIVSNGTLRLERFRVWNPNDVGILGQGGDLDAKDVIIRSNGSEPGQGSGLMIQGGLASVRRVSMIGGRFLFGVSLASGTATVSDVEVLEADGEIAIPFMSKGVSRIERASIQGGGTAFFVDTEGQIPQSLFASDVRIEGARDAGVAIHHFARAAFSRVEVLGGSGLGVTTQGDAEGNFDDLRVKDLKAGPGGGALLVSGSGTLRARRFVVDDNEISGLVFAGAVEGNAAVLDVRDGTVKGNRIGLELRGVAYDPKLFMHRVAYRLNRETFAIP
;
A
#
# COMPACT_ATOMS: atom_id res chain seq x y z
N MET A 1 -5.40 6.54 42.43
CA MET A 1 -6.43 5.78 43.18
C MET A 1 -7.80 6.36 42.90
N SER A 2 -8.57 5.73 42.02
CA SER A 2 -10.04 5.73 41.97
C SER A 2 -10.43 4.70 40.90
N ARG A 3 -11.00 3.58 41.34
CA ARG A 3 -11.36 2.42 40.51
C ARG A 3 -12.78 2.60 39.98
N LEU A 4 -12.98 2.52 38.67
CA LEU A 4 -14.28 2.30 38.04
C LEU A 4 -14.24 0.94 37.34
N ARG A 5 -15.11 0.02 37.80
CA ARG A 5 -15.37 -1.30 37.21
C ARG A 5 -16.55 -1.18 36.25
N TRP A 6 -16.41 -1.73 35.04
CA TRP A 6 -17.53 -2.09 34.17
C TRP A 6 -17.41 -3.58 33.84
N GLY A 7 -18.51 -4.32 34.03
CA GLY A 7 -18.63 -5.74 33.67
C GLY A 7 -19.25 -5.90 32.27
N PRO A 8 -18.98 -7.00 31.55
CA PRO A 8 -19.53 -7.22 30.22
C PRO A 8 -20.90 -7.93 30.28
N VAL A 9 -21.83 -7.48 29.45
CA VAL A 9 -23.04 -8.22 29.08
C VAL A 9 -22.83 -8.75 27.66
N SER A 10 -22.77 -10.07 27.54
CA SER A 10 -22.75 -10.79 26.26
C SER A 10 -24.18 -11.20 25.88
N ARG A 11 -24.56 -11.00 24.62
CA ARG A 11 -25.54 -11.88 23.93
C ARG A 11 -25.34 -11.80 22.42
N LEU A 12 -24.85 -12.91 21.88
CA LEU A 12 -24.86 -13.29 20.46
C LEU A 12 -26.30 -13.59 20.01
N GLY A 13 -26.60 -13.24 18.76
CA GLY A 13 -27.71 -13.77 17.99
C GLY A 13 -27.33 -13.85 16.52
N SER A 14 -26.90 -15.03 16.07
CA SER A 14 -26.69 -15.34 14.65
C SER A 14 -27.99 -15.92 14.07
N VAL A 15 -28.38 -15.43 12.89
CA VAL A 15 -29.46 -16.00 12.08
C VAL A 15 -28.83 -16.67 10.87
N SER A 16 -29.19 -17.93 10.61
CA SER A 16 -28.68 -18.72 9.50
C SER A 16 -29.81 -19.27 8.63
N ARG A 17 -29.53 -19.25 7.31
CA ARG A 17 -30.06 -20.07 6.20
C ARG A 17 -31.52 -19.93 5.77
N LEU A 18 -31.66 -19.65 4.46
CA LEU A 18 -32.74 -20.12 3.60
C LEU A 18 -32.10 -20.83 2.40
N GLY A 19 -32.48 -22.09 2.19
CA GLY A 19 -32.14 -22.87 1.01
C GLY A 19 -33.24 -22.81 -0.05
N SER A 20 -32.92 -23.23 -1.26
CA SER A 20 -33.92 -23.71 -2.22
C SER A 20 -33.32 -24.84 -3.06
N VAL A 21 -34.09 -25.92 -3.16
CA VAL A 21 -33.89 -27.06 -4.05
C VAL A 21 -35.08 -27.03 -5.01
N SER A 22 -34.85 -27.29 -6.29
CA SER A 22 -35.89 -27.85 -7.15
C SER A 22 -35.28 -28.86 -8.13
N ARG A 23 -35.80 -30.08 -8.05
CA ARG A 23 -35.67 -31.16 -9.03
C ARG A 23 -36.68 -30.93 -10.16
N LEU A 24 -36.36 -31.40 -11.36
CA LEU A 24 -37.33 -31.93 -12.32
C LEU A 24 -36.63 -32.99 -13.18
N GLY A 25 -37.21 -34.19 -13.22
CA GLY A 25 -36.78 -35.30 -14.07
C GLY A 25 -37.67 -35.45 -15.29
N LEU A 26 -37.27 -36.32 -16.22
CA LEU A 26 -38.18 -36.91 -17.19
C LEU A 26 -37.66 -38.26 -17.68
N VAL A 27 -38.59 -39.19 -17.82
CA VAL A 27 -38.46 -40.62 -18.17
C VAL A 27 -39.06 -40.84 -19.56
N SER A 28 -38.48 -41.74 -20.37
CA SER A 28 -39.18 -42.71 -21.26
C SER A 28 -38.23 -43.24 -22.35
N ARG A 29 -38.48 -44.31 -23.09
CA ARG A 29 -38.92 -45.72 -22.85
C ARG A 29 -38.67 -46.45 -24.19
N LEU A 30 -38.38 -47.75 -24.14
CA LEU A 30 -38.66 -48.81 -25.15
C LEU A 30 -37.81 -48.96 -26.43
N GLY A 31 -37.45 -50.23 -26.73
CA GLY A 31 -37.11 -50.71 -28.08
C GLY A 31 -36.34 -52.04 -28.11
N LEU A 32 -37.05 -53.17 -28.07
CA LEU A 32 -36.55 -54.54 -28.23
C LEU A 32 -36.40 -54.89 -29.73
N PHE A 33 -35.35 -55.58 -30.17
CA PHE A 33 -35.39 -56.62 -31.23
C PHE A 33 -34.12 -57.49 -31.20
N TRP A 34 -34.31 -58.80 -31.15
CA TRP A 34 -33.28 -59.82 -31.37
C TRP A 34 -33.07 -60.05 -32.87
N VAL A 35 -31.81 -60.09 -33.33
CA VAL A 35 -31.42 -60.72 -34.58
C VAL A 35 -30.22 -61.63 -34.32
N VAL A 36 -30.43 -62.92 -34.53
CA VAL A 36 -29.42 -63.97 -34.58
C VAL A 36 -28.66 -63.84 -35.90
N GLY A 37 -27.33 -63.75 -35.84
CA GLY A 37 -26.44 -63.74 -36.99
C GLY A 37 -25.17 -64.52 -36.71
N LEU A 38 -25.08 -65.74 -37.29
CA LEU A 38 -23.86 -66.53 -37.44
C LEU A 38 -22.86 -65.79 -38.35
N ALA A 39 -21.66 -65.51 -37.82
CA ALA A 39 -20.40 -65.32 -38.55
C ALA A 39 -19.28 -65.55 -37.52
N GLY A 40 -18.38 -66.52 -37.65
CA GLY A 40 -17.49 -66.73 -38.78
C GLY A 40 -16.10 -66.29 -38.31
N ALA A 41 -15.27 -67.26 -37.92
CA ALA A 41 -13.92 -67.04 -37.42
C ALA A 41 -13.04 -66.36 -38.50
N CYS A 42 -12.85 -65.06 -38.38
CA CYS A 42 -11.76 -64.33 -39.00
C CYS A 42 -11.08 -63.54 -37.88
N GLY A 43 -9.90 -63.98 -37.46
CA GLY A 43 -9.08 -63.25 -36.51
C GLY A 43 -8.72 -61.90 -37.11
N VAL A 44 -9.39 -60.83 -36.65
CA VAL A 44 -9.05 -59.47 -37.00
C VAL A 44 -7.88 -59.09 -36.09
N SER A 45 -6.66 -59.10 -36.61
CA SER A 45 -5.51 -58.52 -35.94
C SER A 45 -5.78 -57.02 -35.75
N ALA A 46 -5.74 -56.53 -34.52
CA ALA A 46 -5.80 -55.10 -34.26
C ALA A 46 -4.65 -54.39 -35.00
N PRO A 47 -4.87 -53.18 -35.55
CA PRO A 47 -3.80 -52.44 -36.19
C PRO A 47 -2.66 -52.20 -35.17
N PRO A 48 -1.39 -52.33 -35.60
CA PRO A 48 -0.24 -52.15 -34.73
C PRO A 48 -0.28 -50.76 -34.10
N LEU A 49 -0.15 -50.72 -32.77
CA LEU A 49 -0.11 -49.46 -32.06
C LEU A 49 1.34 -48.98 -31.93
N SER A 50 1.61 -47.75 -32.35
CA SER A 50 2.89 -47.12 -32.06
C SER A 50 2.95 -46.76 -30.58
N THR A 51 3.98 -47.22 -29.88
CA THR A 51 4.22 -46.81 -28.49
C THR A 51 4.65 -45.33 -28.47
N PRO A 52 4.07 -44.50 -27.60
CA PRO A 52 4.54 -43.13 -27.38
C PRO A 52 6.02 -43.10 -26.99
N GLU A 53 6.73 -42.06 -27.40
CA GLU A 53 8.11 -41.80 -26.96
C GLU A 53 8.17 -41.71 -25.43
N GLY A 54 9.16 -42.37 -24.82
CA GLY A 54 9.33 -42.43 -23.36
C GLY A 54 8.59 -43.58 -22.66
N THR A 55 7.83 -44.41 -23.39
CA THR A 55 7.21 -45.63 -22.83
C THR A 55 8.27 -46.64 -22.42
N LYS A 56 8.22 -47.11 -21.17
CA LYS A 56 9.07 -48.22 -20.67
C LYS A 56 8.29 -49.50 -20.46
N SER A 57 7.04 -49.39 -20.01
CA SER A 57 6.12 -50.52 -19.83
C SER A 57 4.71 -50.15 -20.23
N PHE A 58 3.86 -51.15 -20.36
CA PHE A 58 2.43 -50.96 -20.62
C PHE A 58 1.58 -51.93 -19.80
N LEU A 59 0.37 -51.49 -19.47
CA LEU A 59 -0.67 -52.32 -18.87
C LEU A 59 -1.81 -52.49 -19.87
N ILE A 60 -2.13 -53.74 -20.17
CA ILE A 60 -3.31 -54.12 -20.95
C ILE A 60 -4.40 -54.47 -19.97
N VAL A 61 -5.55 -53.84 -20.12
CA VAL A 61 -6.73 -54.09 -19.31
C VAL A 61 -7.85 -54.52 -20.23
N GLY A 62 -8.18 -55.81 -20.17
CA GLY A 62 -9.32 -56.40 -20.86
C GLY A 62 -10.50 -56.58 -19.90
N ARG A 63 -11.72 -56.41 -20.42
CA ARG A 63 -12.96 -56.67 -19.67
C ARG A 63 -13.76 -57.81 -20.30
N PHE A 64 -13.98 -58.86 -19.52
CA PHE A 64 -14.86 -59.98 -19.85
C PHE A 64 -16.02 -60.03 -18.85
N GLY A 65 -17.12 -59.32 -19.15
CA GLY A 65 -18.24 -59.15 -18.23
C GLY A 65 -17.82 -58.36 -16.97
N GLU A 66 -17.88 -58.97 -15.80
CA GLU A 66 -17.40 -58.37 -14.54
C GLU A 66 -15.93 -58.68 -14.23
N VAL A 67 -15.29 -59.58 -14.99
CA VAL A 67 -13.89 -59.96 -14.76
C VAL A 67 -12.98 -59.00 -15.54
N VAL A 68 -12.07 -58.35 -14.83
CA VAL A 68 -10.99 -57.54 -15.40
C VAL A 68 -9.74 -58.41 -15.48
N SER A 69 -9.09 -58.49 -16.63
CA SER A 69 -7.78 -59.13 -16.77
C SER A 69 -6.73 -58.07 -17.05
N ILE A 70 -5.67 -58.05 -16.24
CA ILE A 70 -4.57 -57.10 -16.40
C ILE A 70 -3.35 -57.88 -16.91
N ARG A 71 -2.67 -57.38 -17.93
CA ARG A 71 -1.39 -57.93 -18.40
C ARG A 71 -0.35 -56.82 -18.47
N ALA A 72 0.80 -57.07 -17.88
CA ALA A 72 1.93 -56.16 -17.93
C ALA A 72 2.96 -56.64 -18.96
N GLY A 73 3.53 -55.69 -19.71
CA GLY A 73 4.63 -55.93 -20.64
C GLY A 73 5.67 -54.81 -20.63
N GLU A 74 6.87 -55.12 -21.13
CA GLU A 74 7.97 -54.17 -21.30
C GLU A 74 8.30 -53.99 -22.79
N GLY A 75 8.81 -52.81 -23.15
CA GLY A 75 9.35 -52.53 -24.49
C GLY A 75 8.49 -51.63 -25.38
N ASP A 76 8.99 -51.41 -26.59
CA ASP A 76 8.49 -50.51 -27.64
C ASP A 76 7.63 -51.20 -28.70
N ARG A 77 7.42 -52.52 -28.57
CA ARG A 77 6.60 -53.31 -29.49
C ARG A 77 5.48 -54.03 -28.77
N PHE A 78 4.29 -53.80 -29.29
CA PHE A 78 3.04 -54.30 -28.76
C PHE A 78 2.32 -55.13 -29.82
N GLU A 79 2.14 -56.42 -29.56
CA GLU A 79 1.21 -57.27 -30.31
C GLU A 79 0.12 -57.77 -29.36
N ALA A 80 -1.11 -57.28 -29.54
CA ALA A 80 -2.28 -57.83 -28.86
C ALA A 80 -3.20 -58.48 -29.88
N SER A 81 -3.59 -59.72 -29.60
CA SER A 81 -4.68 -60.40 -30.32
C SER A 81 -6.00 -60.10 -29.63
N TYR A 82 -7.05 -59.85 -30.41
CA TYR A 82 -8.41 -59.66 -29.89
C TYR A 82 -8.94 -60.90 -29.16
N ASP A 83 -8.44 -62.09 -29.50
CA ASP A 83 -8.85 -63.35 -28.89
C ASP A 83 -8.51 -63.41 -27.39
N ASP A 84 -7.60 -62.56 -26.92
CA ASP A 84 -7.12 -62.57 -25.54
C ASP A 84 -7.97 -61.71 -24.57
N PHE A 85 -8.82 -60.76 -25.02
CA PHE A 85 -9.27 -59.66 -24.13
C PHE A 85 -10.74 -59.17 -24.16
N GLY A 86 -11.67 -59.78 -24.89
CA GLY A 86 -13.12 -59.57 -24.64
C GLY A 86 -13.73 -58.29 -25.24
N GLU A 87 -14.61 -57.60 -24.51
CA GLU A 87 -15.50 -56.53 -25.04
C GLU A 87 -14.85 -55.13 -25.11
N ALA A 88 -13.83 -54.87 -24.30
CA ALA A 88 -13.10 -53.61 -24.30
C ALA A 88 -11.65 -53.84 -23.88
N LEU A 89 -10.73 -53.21 -24.61
CA LEU A 89 -9.28 -53.27 -24.38
C LEU A 89 -8.78 -51.85 -24.10
N SER A 90 -8.27 -51.59 -22.91
CA SER A 90 -7.54 -50.35 -22.60
C SER A 90 -6.05 -50.66 -22.47
N VAL A 91 -5.20 -49.88 -23.13
CA VAL A 91 -3.74 -49.97 -23.00
C VAL A 91 -3.24 -48.68 -22.38
N PHE A 92 -2.53 -48.82 -21.27
CA PHE A 92 -1.91 -47.72 -20.53
C PHE A 92 -0.41 -47.76 -20.77
N PHE A 93 0.15 -46.70 -21.34
CA PHE A 93 1.58 -46.57 -21.56
C PHE A 93 2.23 -45.83 -20.40
N LEU A 94 3.22 -46.45 -19.76
CA LEU A 94 3.83 -45.96 -18.54
C LEU A 94 5.29 -45.54 -18.79
N ALA A 95 5.70 -44.44 -18.15
CA ALA A 95 7.08 -43.94 -18.17
C ALA A 95 8.05 -44.76 -17.31
N ARG A 96 7.53 -45.76 -16.60
CA ARG A 96 8.25 -46.58 -15.62
C ARG A 96 8.34 -48.03 -16.09
N SER A 97 9.42 -48.74 -15.78
CA SER A 97 9.54 -50.18 -16.05
C SER A 97 8.64 -50.99 -15.13
N LEU A 98 8.41 -52.27 -15.44
CA LEU A 98 7.64 -53.13 -14.54
C LEU A 98 8.37 -53.35 -13.23
N GLU A 99 9.70 -53.45 -13.28
CA GLU A 99 10.54 -53.54 -12.08
C GLU A 99 10.41 -52.30 -11.19
N GLU A 100 10.37 -51.09 -11.78
CA GLU A 100 10.13 -49.84 -11.04
C GLU A 100 8.74 -49.83 -10.39
N LEU A 101 7.77 -50.57 -10.93
CA LEU A 101 6.41 -50.66 -10.39
C LEU A 101 6.21 -51.84 -9.42
N ASP A 102 7.25 -52.63 -9.17
CA ASP A 102 7.20 -53.93 -8.47
C ASP A 102 6.19 -54.91 -9.12
N LEU A 103 6.13 -54.89 -10.46
CA LEU A 103 5.34 -55.77 -11.29
C LEU A 103 6.25 -56.75 -12.05
N VAL A 104 5.69 -57.90 -12.39
CA VAL A 104 6.33 -58.89 -13.27
C VAL A 104 5.60 -58.92 -14.61
N SER A 105 6.34 -59.11 -15.71
CA SER A 105 5.73 -59.30 -17.03
C SER A 105 4.82 -60.52 -17.03
N GLY A 106 3.64 -60.40 -17.62
CA GLY A 106 2.63 -61.45 -17.63
C GLY A 106 1.28 -61.01 -17.08
N GLY A 107 0.42 -61.99 -16.79
CA GLY A 107 -0.88 -61.75 -16.18
C GLY A 107 -0.72 -61.24 -14.75
N ILE A 108 -1.35 -60.12 -14.45
CA ILE A 108 -1.49 -59.58 -13.10
C ILE A 108 -2.89 -60.00 -12.64
N GLU A 109 -2.95 -60.83 -11.60
CA GLU A 109 -4.22 -61.10 -10.94
C GLU A 109 -4.75 -59.78 -10.36
N PRO A 110 -5.99 -59.39 -10.68
CA PRO A 110 -6.59 -58.21 -10.07
C PRO A 110 -6.65 -58.43 -8.57
N ALA A 111 -5.97 -57.58 -7.82
CA ALA A 111 -6.02 -57.65 -6.37
C ALA A 111 -7.46 -57.35 -5.91
N ASP A 112 -8.02 -58.21 -5.04
CA ASP A 112 -9.35 -57.98 -4.47
C ASP A 112 -9.25 -56.80 -3.48
N PRO A 113 -9.89 -55.66 -3.76
CA PRO A 113 -9.79 -54.47 -2.91
C PRO A 113 -10.37 -54.68 -1.50
N ARG A 114 -11.05 -55.81 -1.24
CA ARG A 114 -11.56 -56.18 0.09
C ARG A 114 -10.54 -56.93 0.94
N THR A 115 -9.56 -57.61 0.32
CA THR A 115 -8.63 -58.51 1.03
C THR A 115 -7.18 -58.06 0.92
N GLU A 116 -6.84 -57.24 -0.07
CA GLU A 116 -5.48 -56.81 -0.34
C GLU A 116 -5.39 -55.29 -0.40
N ALA A 117 -4.29 -54.73 0.11
CA ALA A 117 -3.99 -53.32 -0.09
C ALA A 117 -3.64 -53.12 -1.57
N THR A 118 -4.31 -52.17 -2.21
CA THR A 118 -4.13 -51.88 -3.63
C THR A 118 -3.92 -50.40 -3.87
N ARG A 119 -3.30 -50.04 -5.00
CA ARG A 119 -3.12 -48.66 -5.47
C ARG A 119 -3.71 -48.45 -6.86
N GLY A 120 -3.99 -47.21 -7.24
CA GLY A 120 -4.33 -46.85 -8.62
C GLY A 120 -3.19 -47.11 -9.61
N ILE A 121 -3.50 -47.03 -10.90
CA ILE A 121 -2.45 -46.99 -11.93
C ILE A 121 -1.71 -45.64 -11.81
N PRO A 122 -0.37 -45.62 -11.81
CA PRO A 122 0.39 -44.37 -11.92
C PRO A 122 -0.03 -43.57 -13.15
N THR A 123 0.08 -42.25 -13.08
CA THR A 123 -0.33 -41.37 -14.19
C THR A 123 0.36 -41.80 -15.51
N PRO A 124 -0.40 -42.32 -16.52
CA PRO A 124 0.19 -42.83 -17.75
C PRO A 124 0.66 -41.70 -18.67
N ILE A 125 1.68 -41.95 -19.51
CA ILE A 125 2.10 -41.03 -20.58
C ILE A 125 0.93 -40.81 -21.55
N SER A 126 0.24 -41.90 -21.87
CA SER A 126 -1.02 -41.88 -22.62
C SER A 126 -1.81 -43.15 -22.34
N SER A 127 -3.11 -43.11 -22.63
CA SER A 127 -3.96 -44.29 -22.63
C SER A 127 -4.74 -44.34 -23.94
N VAL A 128 -4.88 -45.53 -24.50
CA VAL A 128 -5.70 -45.77 -25.68
C VAL A 128 -6.70 -46.87 -25.36
N ALA A 129 -7.91 -46.73 -25.87
CA ALA A 129 -8.94 -47.74 -25.70
C ALA A 129 -9.48 -48.19 -27.06
N LEU A 130 -9.59 -49.49 -27.24
CA LEU A 130 -10.18 -50.14 -28.40
C LEU A 130 -11.48 -50.81 -27.94
N LEU A 131 -12.61 -50.32 -28.45
CA LEU A 131 -13.94 -50.85 -28.15
C LEU A 131 -14.32 -51.89 -29.20
N ARG A 132 -14.96 -52.98 -28.77
CA ARG A 132 -15.45 -54.01 -29.69
C ARG A 132 -16.43 -53.41 -30.71
N GLY A 133 -16.08 -53.47 -31.99
CA GLY A 133 -16.87 -52.92 -33.09
C GLY A 133 -16.35 -51.60 -33.66
N ASP A 134 -15.37 -50.96 -33.01
CA ASP A 134 -14.64 -49.82 -33.57
C ASP A 134 -13.23 -50.26 -34.01
N PRO A 135 -12.91 -50.20 -35.32
CA PRO A 135 -11.59 -50.56 -35.81
C PRO A 135 -10.49 -49.57 -35.42
N ASN A 136 -10.83 -48.40 -34.85
CA ASN A 136 -9.88 -47.35 -34.51
C ASN A 136 -9.67 -47.24 -33.00
N TRP A 137 -8.41 -47.01 -32.62
CA TRP A 137 -8.05 -46.68 -31.25
C TRP A 137 -8.59 -45.30 -30.87
N SER A 138 -9.27 -45.20 -29.73
CA SER A 138 -9.69 -43.93 -29.13
C SER A 138 -8.63 -43.41 -28.15
N SER A 139 -8.44 -42.11 -28.10
CA SER A 139 -7.33 -41.44 -27.40
C SER A 139 -7.50 -41.28 -25.89
N SER A 140 -8.50 -41.92 -25.28
CA SER A 140 -8.67 -41.88 -23.82
C SER A 140 -9.36 -43.14 -23.32
N ALA A 141 -8.75 -43.82 -22.35
CA ALA A 141 -9.45 -44.82 -21.57
C ALA A 141 -10.62 -44.17 -20.81
N ASP A 142 -11.72 -44.90 -20.71
CA ASP A 142 -12.87 -44.50 -19.90
C ASP A 142 -12.45 -44.31 -18.43
N PRO A 143 -12.73 -43.13 -17.80
CA PRO A 143 -12.36 -42.87 -16.41
C PRO A 143 -12.87 -43.90 -15.41
N GLU A 144 -14.00 -44.58 -15.66
CA GLU A 144 -14.45 -45.67 -14.79
C GLU A 144 -13.54 -46.89 -14.89
N THR A 145 -13.10 -47.24 -16.10
CA THR A 145 -12.13 -48.32 -16.33
C THR A 145 -10.81 -48.02 -15.61
N VAL A 146 -10.31 -46.77 -15.65
CA VAL A 146 -9.09 -46.38 -14.91
C VAL A 146 -9.25 -46.57 -13.40
N ARG A 147 -10.43 -46.26 -12.85
CA ARG A 147 -10.73 -46.41 -11.40
C ARG A 147 -10.87 -47.86 -10.94
N LEU A 148 -11.26 -48.75 -11.84
CA LEU A 148 -11.44 -50.18 -11.54
C LEU A 148 -10.13 -50.95 -11.55
N VAL A 149 -9.09 -50.44 -12.20
CA VAL A 149 -7.79 -51.10 -12.26
C VAL A 149 -6.98 -50.75 -11.03
N ARG A 150 -6.71 -51.77 -10.23
CA ARG A 150 -5.96 -51.66 -9.00
C ARG A 150 -4.73 -52.55 -9.08
N LEU A 151 -3.57 -51.96 -8.80
CA LEU A 151 -2.28 -52.64 -8.75
C LEU A 151 -1.95 -53.03 -7.30
N PRO A 152 -1.20 -54.13 -7.07
CA PRO A 152 -0.67 -54.43 -5.75
C PRO A 152 0.16 -53.26 -5.19
N VAL A 153 0.12 -53.02 -3.88
CA VAL A 153 1.02 -52.06 -3.23
C VAL A 153 2.47 -52.54 -3.38
N ILE A 154 3.42 -51.62 -3.61
CA ILE A 154 4.85 -51.96 -3.73
C ILE A 154 5.29 -52.61 -2.43
N ASP A 155 5.91 -53.79 -2.53
CA ASP A 155 6.56 -54.46 -1.41
C ASP A 155 7.74 -53.59 -0.97
N ARG A 156 7.57 -52.93 0.17
CA ARG A 156 8.54 -51.97 0.65
C ARG A 156 9.88 -52.61 0.99
N ASP A 157 9.87 -53.83 1.52
CA ASP A 157 11.08 -54.54 1.89
C ASP A 157 11.81 -55.05 0.66
N ARG A 158 11.07 -55.48 -0.37
CA ARG A 158 11.66 -55.88 -1.65
C ARG A 158 12.24 -54.68 -2.39
N CYS A 159 11.54 -53.55 -2.43
CA CYS A 159 12.05 -52.33 -3.03
C CYS A 159 13.32 -51.85 -2.31
N ALA A 160 13.31 -51.77 -0.97
CA ALA A 160 14.47 -51.35 -0.19
C ALA A 160 15.72 -52.23 -0.37
N LYS A 161 15.55 -53.51 -0.77
CA LYS A 161 16.66 -54.42 -1.09
C LYS A 161 17.27 -54.21 -2.48
N ARG A 162 16.51 -53.68 -3.43
CA ARG A 162 16.92 -53.53 -4.85
C ARG A 162 17.18 -52.07 -5.24
N GLY A 163 16.56 -51.13 -4.54
CA GLY A 163 16.51 -49.72 -4.90
C GLY A 163 15.97 -48.84 -3.78
N CYS A 164 15.45 -47.68 -4.15
CA CYS A 164 14.94 -46.64 -3.25
C CYS A 164 13.52 -46.28 -3.64
N PHE A 165 12.68 -45.87 -2.69
CA PHE A 165 11.37 -45.32 -3.05
C PHE A 165 11.56 -43.99 -3.79
N GLY A 166 10.89 -43.85 -4.93
CA GLY A 166 10.68 -42.55 -5.57
C GLY A 166 9.96 -41.59 -4.64
N ASP A 167 9.97 -40.30 -4.98
CA ASP A 167 9.59 -39.18 -4.10
C ASP A 167 8.41 -39.46 -3.16
N VAL A 168 8.57 -39.14 -1.88
CA VAL A 168 7.59 -39.50 -0.81
C VAL A 168 6.42 -38.52 -0.77
N GLU A 169 6.48 -37.42 -1.52
CA GLU A 169 5.43 -36.39 -1.57
C GLU A 169 4.29 -36.69 -2.56
N VAL A 170 4.43 -37.73 -3.39
CA VAL A 170 3.35 -38.15 -4.30
C VAL A 170 2.32 -39.04 -3.60
N SER A 171 1.09 -39.03 -4.12
CA SER A 171 0.02 -39.91 -3.66
C SER A 171 0.46 -41.39 -3.72
N GLU A 172 -0.14 -42.24 -2.89
CA GLU A 172 0.20 -43.68 -2.85
C GLU A 172 0.04 -44.38 -4.22
N GLU A 173 -0.71 -43.76 -5.15
CA GLU A 173 -0.92 -44.23 -6.53
C GLU A 173 0.31 -44.03 -7.44
N ASP A 174 1.16 -43.03 -7.17
CA ASP A 174 2.34 -42.71 -7.98
C ASP A 174 3.67 -43.20 -7.38
N LEU A 175 3.61 -44.01 -6.31
CA LEU A 175 4.81 -44.64 -5.73
C LEU A 175 5.47 -45.61 -6.74
N TYR A 176 6.81 -45.57 -6.80
CA TYR A 176 7.64 -46.48 -7.58
C TYR A 176 8.98 -46.77 -6.87
N CYS A 177 9.65 -47.84 -7.28
CA CYS A 177 10.97 -48.24 -6.83
C CYS A 177 12.04 -47.79 -7.84
N SER A 178 12.91 -46.85 -7.48
CA SER A 178 14.05 -46.42 -8.31
C SER A 178 15.21 -47.41 -8.19
N ILE A 179 15.57 -48.07 -9.30
CA ILE A 179 16.65 -49.07 -9.37
C ILE A 179 17.58 -48.75 -10.57
N PRO A 180 18.88 -48.47 -10.35
CA PRO A 180 19.55 -48.34 -9.05
C PRO A 180 19.01 -47.14 -8.25
N CYS A 181 19.32 -47.09 -6.95
CA CYS A 181 19.21 -45.86 -6.17
C CYS A 181 20.20 -44.84 -6.76
N GLU A 182 19.85 -44.19 -7.85
CA GLU A 182 20.42 -42.88 -8.10
C GLU A 182 19.85 -42.01 -6.99
N PRO A 183 20.67 -41.53 -6.04
CA PRO A 183 20.19 -40.48 -5.16
C PRO A 183 19.73 -39.38 -6.12
N SER A 184 18.43 -39.06 -6.13
CA SER A 184 17.93 -37.93 -6.90
C SER A 184 18.92 -36.81 -6.64
N PRO A 185 19.66 -36.34 -7.67
CA PRO A 185 20.71 -35.36 -7.46
C PRO A 185 20.02 -34.23 -6.73
N LEU A 186 20.44 -33.99 -5.48
CA LEU A 186 19.83 -33.01 -4.62
C LEU A 186 19.80 -31.72 -5.43
N SER A 187 18.61 -31.34 -5.91
CA SER A 187 18.49 -30.19 -6.78
C SER A 187 18.80 -29.01 -5.88
N SER A 188 19.94 -28.35 -6.13
CA SER A 188 20.28 -27.12 -5.40
C SER A 188 19.07 -26.20 -5.41
N PRO A 189 18.66 -25.65 -4.25
CA PRO A 189 17.56 -24.71 -4.18
C PRO A 189 17.78 -23.59 -5.21
N SER A 190 16.79 -23.36 -6.08
CA SER A 190 16.85 -22.27 -7.04
C SER A 190 16.83 -20.94 -6.30
N ARG A 191 17.70 -20.01 -6.70
CA ARG A 191 17.65 -18.63 -6.19
C ARG A 191 16.26 -18.04 -6.48
N PRO A 192 15.63 -17.32 -5.53
CA PRO A 192 14.34 -16.66 -5.78
C PRO A 192 14.41 -15.62 -6.88
N ASP A 193 13.28 -15.38 -7.56
CA ASP A 193 13.16 -14.26 -8.49
C ASP A 193 13.31 -12.92 -7.75
N PRO A 194 14.03 -11.94 -8.32
CA PRO A 194 14.22 -10.65 -7.69
C PRO A 194 12.89 -9.90 -7.57
N ALA A 195 12.73 -9.17 -6.46
CA ALA A 195 11.56 -8.33 -6.24
C ALA A 195 11.45 -7.23 -7.31
N ALA A 196 10.24 -7.00 -7.82
CA ALA A 196 9.99 -5.92 -8.77
C ALA A 196 10.12 -4.54 -8.08
N PRO A 197 10.80 -3.56 -8.70
CA PRO A 197 10.95 -2.23 -8.12
C PRO A 197 9.61 -1.45 -8.12
N PRO A 198 9.38 -0.54 -7.16
CA PRO A 198 8.21 0.35 -7.17
C PRO A 198 8.25 1.30 -8.37
N GLU A 199 7.07 1.61 -8.92
CA GLU A 199 6.91 2.77 -9.78
C GLU A 199 6.95 4.08 -8.96
N ARG A 200 7.61 5.12 -9.48
CA ARG A 200 7.65 6.43 -8.82
C ARG A 200 6.40 7.28 -9.12
N PRO A 201 6.07 8.26 -8.25
CA PRO A 201 5.06 9.27 -8.55
C PRO A 201 5.26 9.92 -9.91
N ARG A 202 4.17 10.13 -10.64
CA ARG A 202 4.15 10.76 -11.96
C ARG A 202 3.39 12.07 -11.87
N PHE A 203 4.12 13.17 -11.85
CA PHE A 203 3.54 14.50 -12.00
C PHE A 203 3.45 14.83 -13.48
N GLY A 204 2.31 15.34 -13.93
CA GLY A 204 2.18 15.86 -15.28
C GLY A 204 3.09 17.07 -15.53
N ALA A 205 2.99 17.69 -16.70
CA ALA A 205 3.62 18.99 -16.91
C ALA A 205 3.08 20.00 -15.88
N CYS A 206 3.98 20.75 -15.24
CA CYS A 206 3.57 21.76 -14.27
C CYS A 206 2.67 22.81 -14.93
N ALA A 207 1.70 23.30 -14.16
CA ALA A 207 0.85 24.39 -14.61
C ALA A 207 1.73 25.60 -15.00
N PRO A 208 1.30 26.47 -15.95
CA PRO A 208 2.15 27.56 -16.46
C PRO A 208 2.72 28.50 -15.40
N THR A 209 2.08 28.60 -14.22
CA THR A 209 2.51 29.43 -13.10
C THR A 209 3.37 28.70 -12.06
N TRP A 210 3.51 27.37 -12.15
CA TRP A 210 4.26 26.53 -11.22
C TRP A 210 5.60 26.11 -11.84
N GLY A 211 6.65 26.07 -11.02
CA GLY A 211 7.99 25.67 -11.43
C GLY A 211 8.22 24.17 -11.25
N PRO A 212 8.86 23.47 -12.21
CA PRO A 212 9.32 22.11 -11.98
C PRO A 212 10.53 22.10 -11.03
N VAL A 213 10.53 21.19 -10.06
CA VAL A 213 11.64 20.99 -9.12
C VAL A 213 12.02 19.51 -9.12
N GLU A 214 13.30 19.21 -9.33
CA GLU A 214 13.81 17.83 -9.25
C GLU A 214 14.20 17.52 -7.80
N LEU A 215 13.46 16.61 -7.15
CA LEU A 215 13.72 16.21 -5.76
C LEU A 215 14.82 15.16 -5.63
N THR A 216 14.89 14.28 -6.62
CA THR A 216 15.89 13.21 -6.75
C THR A 216 15.97 12.84 -8.24
N PRO A 217 17.09 12.30 -8.75
CA PRO A 217 17.22 11.96 -10.15
C PRO A 217 16.03 11.17 -10.69
N GLY A 218 15.29 11.78 -11.62
CA GLY A 218 14.12 11.19 -12.26
C GLY A 218 12.78 11.31 -11.51
N LEU A 219 12.70 12.11 -10.43
CA LEU A 219 11.45 12.53 -9.81
C LEU A 219 11.36 14.06 -9.81
N THR A 220 10.51 14.59 -10.68
CA THR A 220 10.19 16.02 -10.76
C THR A 220 8.80 16.26 -10.18
N VAL A 221 8.69 17.26 -9.32
CA VAL A 221 7.44 17.74 -8.73
C VAL A 221 7.17 19.17 -9.18
N CYS A 222 5.97 19.68 -8.94
CA CYS A 222 5.61 21.06 -9.25
C CYS A 222 5.54 21.89 -7.97
N GLU A 223 6.32 22.96 -7.91
CA GLU A 223 6.32 23.93 -6.81
C GLU A 223 5.53 25.18 -7.23
N PRO A 224 4.59 25.67 -6.40
CA PRO A 224 3.84 26.88 -6.67
C PRO A 224 4.75 28.12 -6.68
N PRO A 225 4.31 29.23 -7.30
CA PRO A 225 5.03 30.49 -7.19
C PRO A 225 5.06 30.97 -5.73
N THR A 226 6.18 31.56 -5.30
CA THR A 226 6.29 32.16 -3.98
C THR A 226 5.26 33.27 -3.81
N VAL A 227 4.35 33.11 -2.84
CA VAL A 227 3.37 34.15 -2.48
C VAL A 227 4.12 35.39 -2.01
N PRO A 228 4.00 36.56 -2.69
CA PRO A 228 4.68 37.78 -2.27
C PRO A 228 4.28 38.18 -0.85
N PRO A 229 5.20 38.78 -0.07
CA PRO A 229 4.87 39.28 1.26
C PRO A 229 3.74 40.30 1.17
N LEU A 230 2.98 40.41 2.26
CA LEU A 230 1.94 41.43 2.40
C LEU A 230 2.59 42.82 2.37
N LEU A 231 2.17 43.66 1.42
CA LEU A 231 2.59 45.04 1.34
C LEU A 231 1.68 45.94 2.18
N GLY A 232 2.25 46.95 2.83
CA GLY A 232 1.48 48.01 3.49
C GLY A 232 0.92 48.99 2.46
N CYS A 233 -0.02 48.54 1.63
CA CYS A 233 -0.67 49.40 0.64
C CYS A 233 -1.42 50.55 1.31
N SER A 234 -1.48 51.71 0.65
CA SER A 234 -2.27 52.83 1.16
C SER A 234 -3.78 52.50 1.20
N GLU A 235 -4.58 53.36 1.82
CA GLU A 235 -6.03 53.16 2.02
C GLU A 235 -6.78 52.87 0.71
N PHE A 236 -6.32 53.44 -0.42
CA PHE A 236 -6.98 53.34 -1.73
C PHE A 236 -6.15 52.60 -2.78
N GLU A 237 -5.14 51.85 -2.34
CA GLU A 237 -4.37 50.95 -3.18
C GLU A 237 -4.53 49.53 -2.68
N GLY A 238 -4.55 48.56 -3.58
CA GLY A 238 -4.69 47.15 -3.24
C GLY A 238 -3.63 46.22 -3.82
N GLN A 239 -3.40 45.11 -3.13
CA GLN A 239 -2.55 44.00 -3.55
C GLN A 239 -3.41 42.83 -4.04
N PHE A 240 -3.78 42.88 -5.32
CA PHE A 240 -4.67 41.89 -5.94
C PHE A 240 -3.92 40.60 -6.31
N GLY A 241 -4.48 39.46 -5.91
CA GLY A 241 -3.93 38.12 -6.17
C GLY A 241 -2.46 37.99 -5.74
N LEU A 242 -1.63 37.46 -6.66
CA LEU A 242 -0.19 37.30 -6.49
C LEU A 242 0.63 38.54 -6.92
N SER A 243 0.02 39.73 -7.00
CA SER A 243 0.76 40.96 -7.30
C SER A 243 1.81 41.24 -6.23
N GLY A 244 3.03 41.52 -6.67
CA GLY A 244 4.12 42.03 -5.82
C GLY A 244 4.10 43.56 -5.67
N GLU A 245 3.03 44.23 -6.09
CA GLU A 245 2.88 45.69 -6.11
C GLU A 245 1.48 46.10 -5.61
N CYS A 246 1.41 47.24 -4.94
CA CYS A 246 0.15 47.93 -4.62
C CYS A 246 -0.33 48.72 -5.84
N ARG A 247 -1.62 48.61 -6.19
CA ARG A 247 -2.22 49.31 -7.32
C ARG A 247 -3.37 50.20 -6.86
N PRO A 248 -3.48 51.44 -7.35
CA PRO A 248 -4.60 52.32 -6.99
C PRO A 248 -5.94 51.77 -7.48
N ILE A 249 -6.99 52.01 -6.70
CA ILE A 249 -8.38 51.73 -7.08
C ILE A 249 -9.01 52.95 -7.75
N GLY A 250 -9.63 52.71 -8.91
CA GLY A 250 -10.31 53.74 -9.68
C GLY A 250 -9.38 54.73 -10.37
N THR A 251 -9.99 55.78 -10.90
CA THR A 251 -9.26 56.86 -11.57
C THR A 251 -8.66 57.85 -10.56
N PRO A 252 -7.50 58.46 -10.88
CA PRO A 252 -6.97 59.56 -10.08
C PRO A 252 -7.98 60.69 -9.92
N CYS A 253 -7.96 61.37 -8.77
CA CYS A 253 -8.83 62.52 -8.55
C CYS A 253 -8.52 63.66 -9.51
N PRO A 254 -9.54 64.30 -10.11
CA PRO A 254 -9.34 65.51 -10.87
C PRO A 254 -8.81 66.63 -9.96
N ALA A 255 -7.74 67.30 -10.38
CA ALA A 255 -7.05 68.31 -9.58
C ALA A 255 -7.94 69.53 -9.25
N ASP A 256 -8.94 69.81 -10.08
CA ASP A 256 -9.91 70.89 -9.91
C ASP A 256 -11.18 70.46 -9.15
N GLY A 257 -11.26 69.19 -8.72
CA GLY A 257 -12.47 68.64 -8.10
C GLY A 257 -13.67 68.53 -9.04
N SER A 258 -13.43 68.51 -10.36
CA SER A 258 -14.48 68.36 -11.36
C SER A 258 -15.23 67.02 -11.26
N PHE A 259 -16.37 66.97 -11.93
CA PHE A 259 -17.20 65.77 -12.01
C PHE A 259 -16.55 64.70 -12.92
N PRO A 260 -16.84 63.42 -12.68
CA PRO A 260 -16.47 62.37 -13.63
C PRO A 260 -17.24 62.53 -14.95
N THR A 261 -16.66 62.05 -16.05
CA THR A 261 -17.39 61.88 -17.31
C THR A 261 -18.38 60.72 -17.16
N VAL A 262 -19.68 61.01 -17.31
CA VAL A 262 -20.76 60.02 -17.21
C VAL A 262 -21.68 60.05 -18.43
N PRO A 263 -22.38 58.95 -18.75
CA PRO A 263 -23.42 58.94 -19.79
C PRO A 263 -24.62 59.82 -19.43
N GLU A 264 -25.25 60.41 -20.44
CA GLU A 264 -26.53 61.13 -20.30
C GLU A 264 -27.73 60.14 -20.31
N PRO A 265 -28.85 60.45 -19.61
CA PRO A 265 -29.10 61.66 -18.83
C PRO A 265 -28.31 61.67 -17.50
N ALA A 266 -27.65 62.78 -17.21
CA ALA A 266 -26.83 62.94 -16.02
C ALA A 266 -27.38 63.98 -15.03
N LEU A 267 -27.25 63.70 -13.73
CA LEU A 267 -27.50 64.63 -12.63
C LEU A 267 -26.20 64.84 -11.84
N TYR A 268 -25.85 66.09 -11.58
CA TYR A 268 -24.59 66.46 -10.95
C TYR A 268 -24.82 66.87 -9.48
N VAL A 269 -23.98 66.34 -8.58
CA VAL A 269 -24.05 66.62 -7.13
C VAL A 269 -22.70 67.11 -6.63
N ARG A 270 -22.67 68.31 -6.04
CA ARG A 270 -21.45 68.91 -5.50
C ARG A 270 -21.60 69.19 -4.01
N ALA A 271 -20.64 68.70 -3.23
CA ALA A 271 -20.58 68.98 -1.81
C ALA A 271 -20.48 70.51 -1.59
N GLY A 272 -21.37 71.06 -0.76
CA GLY A 272 -21.43 72.49 -0.48
C GLY A 272 -22.09 73.35 -1.56
N ALA A 273 -22.70 72.77 -2.60
CA ALA A 273 -23.52 73.54 -3.53
C ALA A 273 -24.75 74.16 -2.82
N PRO A 274 -25.28 75.30 -3.29
CA PRO A 274 -26.50 75.89 -2.73
C PRO A 274 -27.68 74.93 -2.81
N ALA A 275 -28.55 74.96 -1.79
CA ALA A 275 -29.81 74.24 -1.84
C ALA A 275 -30.69 74.73 -3.01
N GLY A 276 -31.47 73.83 -3.61
CA GLY A 276 -32.35 74.15 -4.73
C GLY A 276 -31.72 74.12 -6.12
N GLY A 277 -30.52 73.55 -6.28
CA GLY A 277 -29.95 73.24 -7.60
C GLY A 277 -30.90 72.42 -8.48
N ASP A 278 -30.68 72.44 -9.80
CA ASP A 278 -31.52 71.70 -10.76
C ASP A 278 -30.91 70.37 -11.21
N GLY A 279 -29.67 70.09 -10.80
CA GLY A 279 -28.92 68.89 -11.16
C GLY A 279 -28.09 69.05 -12.42
N SER A 280 -28.07 70.21 -13.07
CA SER A 280 -27.15 70.51 -14.15
C SER A 280 -25.72 70.72 -13.63
N ILE A 281 -24.73 70.65 -14.53
CA ILE A 281 -23.33 70.90 -14.18
C ILE A 281 -23.10 72.32 -13.63
N LEU A 282 -23.90 73.30 -14.07
CA LEU A 282 -23.83 74.70 -13.66
C LEU A 282 -24.56 74.94 -12.33
N ASN A 283 -25.66 74.24 -12.07
CA ASN A 283 -26.43 74.32 -10.82
C ASN A 283 -26.60 72.91 -10.19
N PRO A 284 -25.50 72.30 -9.73
CA PRO A 284 -25.54 70.93 -9.20
C PRO A 284 -26.37 70.87 -7.91
N PHE A 285 -26.90 69.69 -7.61
CA PHE A 285 -27.56 69.46 -6.33
C PHE A 285 -26.55 69.51 -5.18
N ALA A 286 -27.02 69.98 -4.01
CA ALA A 286 -26.26 70.00 -2.77
C ALA A 286 -26.14 68.63 -2.08
N SER A 287 -27.06 67.70 -2.38
CA SER A 287 -27.13 66.38 -1.73
C SER A 287 -27.52 65.28 -2.72
N ILE A 288 -27.05 64.05 -2.44
CA ILE A 288 -27.37 62.86 -3.23
C ILE A 288 -28.87 62.59 -3.23
N TRP A 289 -29.52 62.75 -2.06
CA TRP A 289 -30.97 62.59 -1.92
C TRP A 289 -31.76 63.43 -2.92
N SER A 290 -31.43 64.71 -3.08
CA SER A 290 -32.12 65.59 -4.03
C SER A 290 -31.97 65.15 -5.49
N ALA A 291 -30.83 64.54 -5.83
CA ALA A 291 -30.60 63.98 -7.16
C ALA A 291 -31.40 62.68 -7.36
N LEU A 292 -31.43 61.81 -6.36
CA LEU A 292 -32.14 60.52 -6.41
C LEU A 292 -33.67 60.69 -6.49
N GLU A 293 -34.23 61.74 -5.87
CA GLU A 293 -35.66 62.06 -6.03
C GLU A 293 -36.04 62.40 -7.48
N ARG A 294 -35.08 62.86 -8.29
CA ARG A 294 -35.29 63.18 -9.72
C ARG A 294 -34.76 62.13 -10.67
N ALA A 295 -33.94 61.20 -10.18
CA ALA A 295 -33.34 60.17 -11.01
C ALA A 295 -34.41 59.21 -11.52
N THR A 296 -34.30 58.86 -12.79
CA THR A 296 -35.13 57.83 -13.44
C THR A 296 -34.23 56.66 -13.86
N PRO A 297 -34.79 55.49 -14.20
CA PRO A 297 -33.98 54.39 -14.73
C PRO A 297 -33.13 54.82 -15.92
N GLY A 298 -31.83 54.53 -15.87
CA GLY A 298 -30.82 54.97 -16.85
C GLY A 298 -30.11 56.28 -16.50
N THR A 299 -30.52 56.99 -15.45
CA THR A 299 -29.87 58.23 -15.01
C THR A 299 -28.52 57.97 -14.33
N SER A 300 -27.50 58.73 -14.71
CA SER A 300 -26.20 58.77 -14.02
C SER A 300 -26.12 59.95 -13.05
N VAL A 301 -25.93 59.67 -11.77
CA VAL A 301 -25.68 60.66 -10.72
C VAL A 301 -24.17 60.81 -10.55
N ALA A 302 -23.60 61.89 -11.07
CA ALA A 302 -22.18 62.23 -11.00
C ALA A 302 -21.87 63.06 -9.75
N LEU A 303 -20.97 62.57 -8.90
CA LEU A 303 -20.53 63.25 -7.69
C LEU A 303 -19.19 63.95 -7.94
N SER A 304 -19.06 65.21 -7.53
CA SER A 304 -17.75 65.86 -7.44
C SER A 304 -16.92 65.25 -6.31
N THR A 305 -15.67 65.69 -6.16
CA THR A 305 -14.96 65.44 -4.89
C THR A 305 -15.70 66.12 -3.72
N GLY A 306 -15.62 65.53 -2.53
CA GLY A 306 -16.27 65.99 -1.32
C GLY A 306 -16.83 64.87 -0.44
N ASP A 307 -17.35 65.27 0.72
CA ASP A 307 -18.07 64.40 1.65
C ASP A 307 -19.58 64.50 1.40
N PHE A 308 -20.23 63.37 1.18
CA PHE A 308 -21.67 63.27 0.94
C PHE A 308 -22.31 62.45 2.06
N GLY A 309 -23.14 63.11 2.88
CA GLY A 309 -23.81 62.48 4.01
C GLY A 309 -25.28 62.17 3.76
N GLY A 310 -25.78 61.17 4.46
CA GLY A 310 -27.19 60.80 4.53
C GLY A 310 -27.47 59.42 3.92
N PRO A 311 -28.67 58.87 4.17
CA PRO A 311 -29.04 57.59 3.60
C PRO A 311 -29.22 57.72 2.09
N THR A 312 -28.70 56.75 1.35
CA THR A 312 -28.69 56.68 -0.12
C THR A 312 -29.48 55.46 -0.57
N PHE A 313 -30.56 55.67 -1.31
CA PHE A 313 -31.43 54.61 -1.79
C PHE A 313 -31.41 54.56 -3.32
N LEU A 314 -30.79 53.53 -3.89
CA LEU A 314 -30.69 53.38 -5.34
C LEU A 314 -31.83 52.50 -5.88
N SER A 315 -32.57 53.06 -6.83
CA SER A 315 -33.67 52.43 -7.56
C SER A 315 -33.20 51.86 -8.91
N ASP A 316 -34.10 51.21 -9.65
CA ASP A 316 -33.78 50.49 -10.89
C ASP A 316 -33.00 51.36 -11.89
N GLY A 317 -31.89 50.83 -12.41
CA GLY A 317 -31.10 51.41 -13.48
C GLY A 317 -30.39 52.72 -13.15
N VAL A 318 -30.31 53.12 -11.87
CA VAL A 318 -29.59 54.35 -11.48
C VAL A 318 -28.10 54.05 -11.29
N SER A 319 -27.25 54.88 -11.89
CA SER A 319 -25.80 54.82 -11.74
C SER A 319 -25.31 55.92 -10.80
N LEU A 320 -24.52 55.59 -9.78
CA LEU A 320 -23.85 56.54 -8.89
C LEU A 320 -22.34 56.53 -9.17
N VAL A 321 -21.78 57.64 -9.63
CA VAL A 321 -20.37 57.71 -10.08
C VAL A 321 -19.65 58.84 -9.37
N GLY A 322 -18.64 58.51 -8.58
CA GLY A 322 -17.74 59.47 -7.96
C GLY A 322 -16.64 59.97 -8.89
N ALA A 323 -16.07 61.12 -8.57
CA ALA A 323 -14.93 61.68 -9.30
C ALA A 323 -13.68 60.79 -9.18
N CYS A 324 -13.50 60.17 -8.02
CA CYS A 324 -12.40 59.27 -7.67
C CYS A 324 -12.64 58.68 -6.27
N VAL A 325 -12.00 57.56 -5.98
CA VAL A 325 -12.13 56.88 -4.67
C VAL A 325 -11.60 57.75 -3.53
N SER A 326 -10.39 58.29 -3.65
CA SER A 326 -9.74 59.02 -2.55
C SER A 326 -10.33 60.40 -2.25
N GLY A 327 -11.18 60.92 -3.14
CA GLY A 327 -11.76 62.27 -3.03
C GLY A 327 -13.28 62.32 -2.97
N THR A 328 -13.99 61.21 -3.20
CA THR A 328 -15.47 61.14 -3.17
C THR A 328 -15.91 60.23 -2.04
N ARG A 329 -16.28 60.81 -0.90
CA ARG A 329 -16.61 60.05 0.30
C ARG A 329 -18.11 60.02 0.53
N LEU A 330 -18.68 58.83 0.60
CA LEU A 330 -20.06 58.59 0.98
C LEU A 330 -20.15 58.19 2.45
N THR A 331 -21.04 58.85 3.20
CA THR A 331 -21.29 58.57 4.62
C THR A 331 -22.79 58.37 4.87
N GLY A 332 -23.15 57.38 5.69
CA GLY A 332 -24.54 56.93 5.91
C GLY A 332 -24.87 55.68 5.10
N ASN A 333 -26.04 55.07 5.35
CA ASN A 333 -26.45 53.81 4.71
C ASN A 333 -26.53 53.90 3.19
N LEU A 334 -26.05 52.88 2.50
CA LEU A 334 -26.33 52.64 1.09
C LEU A 334 -27.25 51.43 0.95
N THR A 335 -28.50 51.67 0.57
CA THR A 335 -29.48 50.63 0.28
C THR A 335 -29.76 50.56 -1.21
N ILE A 336 -29.48 49.41 -1.82
CA ILE A 336 -29.74 49.15 -3.23
C ILE A 336 -30.98 48.27 -3.33
N SER A 337 -32.06 48.87 -3.85
CA SER A 337 -33.36 48.21 -4.00
C SER A 337 -33.70 47.87 -5.45
N GLY A 338 -33.03 48.53 -6.39
CA GLY A 338 -33.25 48.33 -7.82
C GLY A 338 -32.34 47.30 -8.49
N ARG A 339 -32.67 46.96 -9.73
CA ARG A 339 -31.89 46.14 -10.65
C ARG A 339 -31.04 47.00 -11.57
N GLY A 340 -29.89 46.48 -11.98
CA GLY A 340 -28.98 47.17 -12.90
C GLY A 340 -28.41 48.46 -12.32
N VAL A 341 -28.29 48.54 -10.99
CA VAL A 341 -27.65 49.67 -10.31
C VAL A 341 -26.14 49.58 -10.51
N THR A 342 -25.47 50.71 -10.72
CA THR A 342 -24.01 50.72 -10.78
C THR A 342 -23.44 51.76 -9.81
N VAL A 343 -22.45 51.39 -9.01
CA VAL A 343 -21.75 52.30 -8.09
C VAL A 343 -20.27 52.28 -8.43
N ARG A 344 -19.67 53.45 -8.71
CA ARG A 344 -18.28 53.51 -9.19
C ARG A 344 -17.45 54.65 -8.64
N ASN A 345 -16.13 54.44 -8.54
CA ASN A 345 -15.13 55.46 -8.22
C ASN A 345 -15.42 56.26 -6.94
N LEU A 346 -15.77 55.59 -5.84
CA LEU A 346 -16.05 56.26 -4.57
C LEU A 346 -15.55 55.48 -3.36
N HIS A 347 -15.42 56.19 -2.25
CA HIS A 347 -15.08 55.65 -0.94
C HIS A 347 -16.31 55.67 -0.04
N TYR A 348 -16.75 54.51 0.43
CA TYR A 348 -17.79 54.40 1.43
C TYR A 348 -17.16 54.36 2.82
N GLN A 349 -17.41 55.40 3.61
CA GLN A 349 -16.90 55.52 4.98
C GLN A 349 -18.07 55.77 5.92
N SER A 350 -18.69 54.72 6.45
CA SER A 350 -19.62 54.91 7.55
C SER A 350 -19.90 53.67 8.38
N SER A 351 -20.53 53.92 9.52
CA SER A 351 -21.32 52.97 10.29
C SER A 351 -22.77 53.44 10.17
N PRO A 352 -23.53 53.02 9.13
CA PRO A 352 -23.97 51.62 8.99
C PRO A 352 -23.81 50.99 7.57
N GLN A 353 -24.48 49.85 7.34
CA GLN A 353 -24.30 48.77 6.34
C GLN A 353 -24.49 49.18 4.84
N VAL A 354 -23.91 48.42 3.90
CA VAL A 354 -24.33 48.42 2.49
C VAL A 354 -25.28 47.25 2.29
N ASP A 355 -26.53 47.52 1.91
CA ASP A 355 -27.59 46.53 1.82
C ASP A 355 -28.10 46.38 0.39
N LEU A 356 -27.93 45.21 -0.21
CA LEU A 356 -28.65 44.79 -1.41
C LEU A 356 -29.83 43.90 -1.00
N VAL A 357 -31.05 44.40 -1.18
CA VAL A 357 -32.27 43.64 -0.85
C VAL A 357 -32.56 42.53 -1.88
N ALA A 358 -33.38 41.57 -1.48
CA ALA A 358 -33.77 40.46 -2.34
C ALA A 358 -34.37 40.94 -3.69
N GLY A 359 -33.86 40.40 -4.79
CA GLY A 359 -34.30 40.73 -6.16
C GLY A 359 -33.66 41.99 -6.76
N ALA A 360 -32.82 42.71 -6.01
CA ALA A 360 -31.98 43.79 -6.52
C ALA A 360 -30.76 43.22 -7.27
N SER A 361 -30.16 44.03 -8.16
CA SER A 361 -28.87 43.71 -8.76
C SER A 361 -27.98 44.94 -8.90
N ALA A 362 -26.70 44.80 -8.55
CA ALA A 362 -25.76 45.90 -8.55
C ALA A 362 -24.38 45.52 -9.07
N GLU A 363 -23.72 46.46 -9.76
CA GLU A 363 -22.28 46.43 -10.04
C GLU A 363 -21.58 47.51 -9.21
N LEU A 364 -20.62 47.10 -8.38
CA LEU A 364 -19.76 47.97 -7.58
C LEU A 364 -18.34 47.88 -8.17
N ALA A 365 -17.90 48.91 -8.88
CA ALA A 365 -16.60 48.89 -9.53
C ALA A 365 -15.72 50.06 -9.08
N ASP A 366 -14.48 49.79 -8.70
CA ASP A 366 -13.55 50.82 -8.21
C ASP A 366 -14.06 51.47 -6.92
N VAL A 367 -14.31 50.66 -5.90
CA VAL A 367 -14.90 51.12 -4.63
C VAL A 367 -14.00 50.73 -3.45
N ALA A 368 -13.76 51.67 -2.54
CA ALA A 368 -13.20 51.38 -1.23
C ALA A 368 -14.30 51.43 -0.18
N VAL A 369 -14.30 50.49 0.76
CA VAL A 369 -15.25 50.40 1.86
C VAL A 369 -14.47 50.33 3.16
N SER A 370 -14.48 51.41 3.94
CA SER A 370 -13.95 51.41 5.31
C SER A 370 -15.12 51.55 6.29
N SER A 371 -15.67 50.41 6.69
CA SER A 371 -16.82 50.33 7.56
C SER A 371 -16.70 49.18 8.55
N ARG A 372 -17.20 49.38 9.76
CA ARG A 372 -17.35 48.28 10.73
C ARG A 372 -18.49 47.31 10.39
N GLY A 373 -19.41 47.73 9.53
CA GLY A 373 -20.53 46.91 9.03
C GLY A 373 -20.14 46.04 7.84
N ALA A 374 -21.00 45.06 7.54
CA ALA A 374 -20.87 44.19 6.37
C ALA A 374 -21.50 44.79 5.12
N VAL A 375 -21.15 44.25 3.96
CA VAL A 375 -21.99 44.34 2.76
C VAL A 375 -22.90 43.12 2.73
N ALA A 376 -24.21 43.31 2.89
CA ALA A 376 -25.19 42.23 2.82
C ALA A 376 -25.78 42.13 1.41
N VAL A 377 -25.75 40.93 0.85
CA VAL A 377 -26.18 40.64 -0.52
C VAL A 377 -27.30 39.63 -0.49
N ASP A 378 -28.55 40.09 -0.44
CA ASP A 378 -29.73 39.24 -0.62
C ASP A 378 -30.16 39.15 -2.11
N GLY A 379 -29.55 39.95 -3.00
CA GLY A 379 -29.76 39.98 -4.45
C GLY A 379 -28.57 39.47 -5.27
N ALA A 380 -28.31 40.07 -6.43
CA ALA A 380 -27.15 39.77 -7.29
C ALA A 380 -26.10 40.90 -7.24
N LEU A 381 -24.88 40.61 -6.82
CA LEU A 381 -23.80 41.60 -6.71
C LEU A 381 -22.63 41.25 -7.64
N ARG A 382 -22.17 42.20 -8.44
CA ARG A 382 -20.86 42.14 -9.08
C ARG A 382 -19.92 43.17 -8.45
N LEU A 383 -18.82 42.72 -7.87
CA LEU A 383 -17.75 43.56 -7.33
C LEU A 383 -16.53 43.48 -8.23
N ARG A 384 -15.98 44.62 -8.63
CA ARG A 384 -14.77 44.68 -9.44
C ARG A 384 -13.79 45.71 -8.89
N ARG A 385 -12.55 45.30 -8.62
CA ARG A 385 -11.50 46.18 -8.07
C ARG A 385 -11.99 46.91 -6.83
N ALA A 386 -12.27 46.16 -5.78
CA ALA A 386 -12.81 46.68 -4.53
C ALA A 386 -11.89 46.37 -3.35
N ILE A 387 -11.85 47.28 -2.37
CA ILE A 387 -11.11 47.10 -1.12
C ILE A 387 -12.09 47.24 0.04
N PHE A 388 -12.03 46.29 0.98
CA PHE A 388 -12.77 46.32 2.23
C PHE A 388 -11.79 46.37 3.40
N SER A 389 -11.97 47.33 4.31
CA SER A 389 -11.15 47.49 5.50
C SER A 389 -11.99 47.70 6.76
N GLU A 390 -11.46 47.25 7.90
CA GLU A 390 -11.99 47.49 9.25
C GLU A 390 -13.37 46.88 9.58
N ALA A 391 -13.82 45.88 8.81
CA ALA A 391 -15.12 45.23 9.02
C ALA A 391 -15.04 44.03 9.99
N ALA A 392 -16.10 43.77 10.76
CA ALA A 392 -16.19 42.50 11.50
C ALA A 392 -16.42 41.32 10.55
N VAL A 393 -17.35 41.52 9.62
CA VAL A 393 -17.58 40.69 8.43
C VAL A 393 -17.59 41.60 7.22
N SER A 394 -16.76 41.37 6.20
CA SER A 394 -16.70 42.28 5.04
C SER A 394 -17.85 42.03 4.07
N LEU A 395 -18.17 40.76 3.77
CA LEU A 395 -19.21 40.39 2.81
C LEU A 395 -20.10 39.25 3.34
N LEU A 396 -21.41 39.46 3.36
CA LEU A 396 -22.43 38.48 3.70
C LEU A 396 -23.30 38.19 2.47
N VAL A 397 -23.09 37.03 1.83
CA VAL A 397 -23.80 36.64 0.60
C VAL A 397 -24.95 35.68 0.92
N ARG A 398 -26.19 36.09 0.63
CA ARG A 398 -27.39 35.23 0.69
C ARG A 398 -28.07 35.03 -0.68
N GLY A 399 -27.64 35.77 -1.70
CA GLY A 399 -28.04 35.61 -3.09
C GLY A 399 -26.87 35.19 -3.98
N GLU A 400 -26.62 35.94 -5.05
CA GLU A 400 -25.55 35.67 -6.02
C GLU A 400 -24.46 36.76 -5.92
N ALA A 401 -23.19 36.38 -5.95
CA ALA A 401 -22.08 37.33 -5.98
C ALA A 401 -20.99 36.92 -6.99
N GLU A 402 -20.49 37.88 -7.75
CA GLU A 402 -19.31 37.78 -8.62
C GLU A 402 -18.25 38.77 -8.10
N LEU A 403 -17.06 38.29 -7.73
CA LEU A 403 -15.95 39.10 -7.25
C LEU A 403 -14.80 39.04 -8.25
N GLU A 404 -14.30 40.20 -8.68
CA GLU A 404 -13.16 40.32 -9.60
C GLU A 404 -12.14 41.30 -9.01
N ASP A 405 -10.95 40.83 -8.66
CA ASP A 405 -9.89 41.62 -8.01
C ASP A 405 -10.39 42.33 -6.75
N VAL A 406 -10.83 41.56 -5.75
CA VAL A 406 -11.33 42.09 -4.48
C VAL A 406 -10.32 41.83 -3.37
N GLU A 407 -10.03 42.85 -2.56
CA GLU A 407 -9.17 42.74 -1.39
C GLU A 407 -9.95 42.96 -0.09
N LEU A 408 -9.80 42.04 0.86
CA LEU A 408 -10.42 42.08 2.18
C LEU A 408 -9.34 42.21 3.25
N ARG A 409 -9.41 43.24 4.10
CA ARG A 409 -8.40 43.58 5.11
C ARG A 409 -8.97 43.62 6.52
N GLY A 410 -8.31 42.91 7.43
CA GLY A 410 -8.46 43.09 8.87
C GLY A 410 -9.84 42.71 9.40
N ALA A 411 -10.44 41.66 8.84
CA ALA A 411 -11.71 41.15 9.33
C ALA A 411 -11.53 40.58 10.74
N SER A 412 -12.37 40.98 11.70
CA SER A 412 -12.27 40.43 13.06
C SER A 412 -12.87 39.02 13.17
N ASP A 413 -13.87 38.72 12.34
CA ASP A 413 -14.48 37.39 12.18
C ASP A 413 -14.19 36.87 10.76
N TRP A 414 -15.22 36.56 9.97
CA TRP A 414 -15.11 36.06 8.60
C TRP A 414 -15.04 37.20 7.57
N SER A 415 -14.08 37.14 6.66
CA SER A 415 -13.98 38.09 5.56
C SER A 415 -15.15 37.94 4.58
N VAL A 416 -15.53 36.69 4.28
CA VAL A 416 -16.71 36.37 3.45
C VAL A 416 -17.53 35.27 4.14
N LEU A 417 -18.82 35.51 4.33
CA LEU A 417 -19.78 34.52 4.82
C LEU A 417 -20.87 34.29 3.78
N ILE A 418 -21.01 33.06 3.30
CA ILE A 418 -21.98 32.64 2.28
C ILE A 418 -23.05 31.78 2.94
N GLY A 419 -24.28 32.28 2.90
CA GLY A 419 -25.46 31.63 3.45
C GLY A 419 -25.98 30.48 2.59
N ASP A 420 -26.98 29.78 3.11
CA ASP A 420 -27.63 28.66 2.45
C ASP A 420 -28.24 29.05 1.10
N ASN A 421 -28.10 28.19 0.09
CA ASN A 421 -28.54 28.38 -1.32
C ASN A 421 -27.90 29.57 -2.06
N ALA A 422 -26.87 30.21 -1.51
CA ALA A 422 -26.18 31.30 -2.18
C ALA A 422 -25.08 30.80 -3.13
N THR A 423 -24.75 31.62 -4.13
CA THR A 423 -23.67 31.33 -5.08
C THR A 423 -22.62 32.43 -5.08
N LEU A 424 -21.34 32.03 -5.06
CA LEU A 424 -20.22 32.96 -5.14
C LEU A 424 -19.26 32.52 -6.25
N GLU A 425 -19.01 33.40 -7.20
CA GLU A 425 -17.92 33.32 -8.17
C GLU A 425 -16.86 34.35 -7.78
N ALA A 426 -15.64 33.94 -7.49
CA ALA A 426 -14.57 34.85 -7.09
C ALA A 426 -13.31 34.62 -7.91
N ARG A 427 -12.78 35.68 -8.51
CA ARG A 427 -11.51 35.68 -9.24
C ARG A 427 -10.58 36.77 -8.70
N GLY A 428 -9.34 36.41 -8.40
CA GLY A 428 -8.36 37.38 -7.87
C GLY A 428 -8.70 37.86 -6.46
N LEU A 429 -9.38 37.02 -5.65
CA LEU A 429 -9.74 37.33 -4.27
C LEU A 429 -8.50 37.33 -3.37
N SER A 430 -8.21 38.46 -2.74
CA SER A 430 -7.14 38.64 -1.77
C SER A 430 -7.72 38.80 -0.36
N ILE A 431 -7.33 37.95 0.59
CA ILE A 431 -7.74 38.03 1.99
C ILE A 431 -6.50 38.31 2.85
N HIS A 432 -6.56 39.34 3.70
CA HIS A 432 -5.44 39.79 4.53
C HIS A 432 -5.89 39.95 5.97
N ALA A 433 -5.36 39.13 6.88
CA ALA A 433 -5.66 39.15 8.31
C ALA A 433 -7.17 39.02 8.65
N GLY A 434 -7.53 37.94 9.33
CA GLY A 434 -8.92 37.60 9.68
C GLY A 434 -9.27 36.16 9.35
N ALA A 435 -10.46 35.69 9.75
CA ALA A 435 -10.96 34.43 9.21
C ALA A 435 -11.33 34.65 7.73
N GLY A 436 -11.11 33.64 6.90
CA GLY A 436 -11.20 33.78 5.46
C GLY A 436 -12.63 33.73 4.93
N LEU A 437 -12.92 32.72 4.14
CA LEU A 437 -14.22 32.49 3.52
C LEU A 437 -14.92 31.31 4.17
N ALA A 438 -16.20 31.48 4.53
CA ALA A 438 -17.06 30.43 5.07
C ALA A 438 -18.30 30.23 4.18
N ALA A 439 -18.55 29.00 3.75
CA ALA A 439 -19.72 28.59 3.00
C ALA A 439 -20.58 27.64 3.84
N THR A 440 -21.89 27.89 3.90
CA THR A 440 -22.80 27.12 4.75
C THR A 440 -24.04 26.66 3.99
N GLY A 441 -24.67 25.58 4.45
CA GLY A 441 -25.86 25.04 3.81
C GLY A 441 -25.53 24.53 2.40
N SER A 442 -26.44 24.67 1.46
CA SER A 442 -26.30 24.26 0.07
C SER A 442 -25.56 25.28 -0.82
N ALA A 443 -24.75 26.16 -0.22
CA ALA A 443 -23.99 27.17 -0.96
C ALA A 443 -23.07 26.56 -2.02
N THR A 444 -22.92 27.23 -3.16
CA THR A 444 -21.94 26.88 -4.21
C THR A 444 -20.93 27.98 -4.36
N VAL A 445 -19.64 27.66 -4.22
CA VAL A 445 -18.56 28.64 -4.18
C VAL A 445 -17.46 28.21 -5.13
N ASN A 446 -17.15 29.08 -6.09
CA ASN A 446 -16.10 28.92 -7.08
C ASN A 446 -15.06 30.03 -6.87
N VAL A 447 -13.83 29.66 -6.51
CA VAL A 447 -12.75 30.61 -6.25
C VAL A 447 -11.56 30.31 -7.15
N VAL A 448 -11.13 31.30 -7.93
CA VAL A 448 -10.04 31.21 -8.89
C VAL A 448 -8.98 32.28 -8.59
N ASP A 449 -7.71 31.94 -8.68
CA ASP A 449 -6.57 32.87 -8.55
C ASP A 449 -6.58 33.65 -7.21
N SER A 450 -7.00 33.02 -6.12
CA SER A 450 -7.13 33.68 -4.81
C SER A 450 -5.88 33.56 -3.94
N VAL A 451 -5.66 34.54 -3.06
CA VAL A 451 -4.58 34.51 -2.08
C VAL A 451 -5.08 34.89 -0.69
N ALA A 452 -4.94 33.98 0.28
CA ALA A 452 -5.20 34.25 1.69
C ALA A 452 -3.87 34.38 2.45
N ARG A 453 -3.61 35.57 3.03
CA ARG A 453 -2.41 35.90 3.79
C ARG A 453 -2.77 36.08 5.26
N GLU A 454 -2.04 35.35 6.10
CA GLU A 454 -2.14 35.42 7.56
C GLU A 454 -3.57 35.23 8.09
N PRO A 455 -4.29 34.17 7.67
CA PRO A 455 -5.62 33.90 8.20
C PRO A 455 -5.55 33.70 9.72
N LEU A 456 -6.49 34.32 10.44
CA LEU A 456 -6.75 34.11 11.86
C LEU A 456 -7.77 32.97 11.95
N GLY A 457 -7.30 31.72 12.05
CA GLY A 457 -8.17 30.54 12.03
C GLY A 457 -8.20 29.89 10.64
N VAL A 458 -9.37 29.82 10.00
CA VAL A 458 -9.56 29.05 8.75
C VAL A 458 -9.54 29.97 7.53
N ALA A 459 -8.77 29.63 6.48
CA ALA A 459 -8.79 30.39 5.23
C ALA A 459 -10.02 30.07 4.36
N PHE A 460 -10.37 28.79 4.19
CA PHE A 460 -11.60 28.38 3.52
C PHE A 460 -12.33 27.30 4.33
N TYR A 461 -13.60 27.57 4.62
CA TYR A 461 -14.46 26.70 5.40
C TYR A 461 -15.74 26.38 4.63
N ALA A 462 -16.14 25.11 4.61
CA ALA A 462 -17.39 24.68 4.00
C ALA A 462 -18.13 23.72 4.94
N GLU A 463 -19.39 24.02 5.26
CA GLU A 463 -20.23 23.18 6.12
C GLU A 463 -21.64 22.95 5.58
N ARG A 464 -22.30 21.89 6.06
CA ARG A 464 -23.74 21.62 5.85
C ARG A 464 -24.16 21.47 4.38
N SER A 465 -23.40 20.68 3.62
CA SER A 465 -23.62 20.35 2.19
C SER A 465 -23.22 21.43 1.20
N ALA A 466 -22.33 22.33 1.61
CA ALA A 466 -21.78 23.35 0.73
C ALA A 466 -20.85 22.69 -0.29
N THR A 467 -20.73 23.29 -1.47
CA THR A 467 -19.80 22.86 -2.51
C THR A 467 -18.78 23.97 -2.73
N LEU A 468 -17.50 23.65 -2.54
CA LEU A 468 -16.38 24.56 -2.70
C LEU A 468 -15.46 24.06 -3.81
N HIS A 469 -15.32 24.85 -4.87
CA HIS A 469 -14.35 24.65 -5.94
C HIS A 469 -13.24 25.69 -5.82
N LEU A 470 -12.00 25.24 -5.70
CA LEU A 470 -10.81 26.09 -5.61
C LEU A 470 -9.88 25.81 -6.79
N GLN A 471 -9.45 26.86 -7.48
CA GLN A 471 -8.51 26.76 -8.58
C GLN A 471 -7.41 27.81 -8.45
N SER A 472 -6.14 27.39 -8.50
CA SER A 472 -4.99 28.31 -8.39
C SER A 472 -5.03 29.15 -7.11
N SER A 473 -5.44 28.54 -5.99
CA SER A 473 -5.62 29.22 -4.70
C SER A 473 -4.40 29.05 -3.80
N HIS A 474 -3.95 30.14 -3.18
CA HIS A 474 -2.77 30.16 -2.32
C HIS A 474 -3.13 30.58 -0.90
N VAL A 475 -2.79 29.77 0.08
CA VAL A 475 -2.91 30.10 1.51
C VAL A 475 -1.52 30.18 2.12
N ARG A 476 -1.19 31.32 2.72
CA ARG A 476 0.05 31.50 3.47
C ARG A 476 -0.27 32.05 4.85
N SER A 477 -0.11 31.20 5.87
CA SER A 477 -0.26 31.58 7.27
C SER A 477 1.10 31.96 7.86
N GLY A 478 1.09 32.98 8.73
CA GLY A 478 2.25 33.28 9.56
C GLY A 478 2.42 32.21 10.63
N LEU A 479 3.66 31.91 11.03
CA LEU A 479 3.98 30.92 12.07
C LEU A 479 3.33 31.15 13.45
N ARG A 480 2.58 32.25 13.64
CA ARG A 480 1.93 32.64 14.91
C ARG A 480 0.41 32.43 14.98
N SER A 481 -0.35 32.33 13.89
CA SER A 481 -1.84 32.30 13.90
C SER A 481 -2.62 30.96 14.03
N GLY A 482 -2.01 29.79 14.13
CA GLY A 482 -2.61 28.46 14.34
C GLY A 482 -3.50 28.00 13.20
N GLY A 483 -3.43 28.68 12.05
CA GLY A 483 -4.52 28.62 11.09
C GLY A 483 -4.64 27.27 10.37
N LEU A 484 -5.86 26.96 9.94
CA LEU A 484 -6.22 25.90 9.00
C LEU A 484 -6.30 26.50 7.60
N ALA A 485 -5.70 25.86 6.59
CA ALA A 485 -5.92 26.32 5.21
C ALA A 485 -7.34 25.96 4.74
N LEU A 486 -7.70 24.68 4.77
CA LEU A 486 -9.01 24.18 4.32
C LEU A 486 -9.68 23.33 5.41
N LEU A 487 -10.92 23.64 5.76
CA LEU A 487 -11.75 22.83 6.67
C LEU A 487 -13.10 22.51 6.03
N ILE A 488 -13.40 21.22 5.86
CA ILE A 488 -14.61 20.74 5.17
C ILE A 488 -15.40 19.81 6.10
N ASP A 489 -16.63 20.20 6.42
CA ASP A 489 -17.53 19.45 7.29
C ASP A 489 -18.89 19.20 6.62
N SER A 490 -19.17 17.94 6.29
CA SER A 490 -20.45 17.51 5.72
C SER A 490 -20.72 18.16 4.36
N SER A 491 -19.66 18.42 3.59
CA SER A 491 -19.63 19.25 2.38
C SER A 491 -18.77 18.63 1.27
N THR A 492 -18.77 19.23 0.09
CA THR A 492 -17.94 18.78 -1.05
C THR A 492 -16.83 19.80 -1.32
N LEU A 493 -15.59 19.32 -1.48
CA LEU A 493 -14.44 20.11 -1.91
C LEU A 493 -13.89 19.55 -3.22
N ASP A 494 -13.65 20.42 -4.19
CA ASP A 494 -12.85 20.14 -5.38
C ASP A 494 -11.75 21.20 -5.50
N ALA A 495 -10.53 20.82 -5.19
CA ALA A 495 -9.38 21.72 -5.11
C ALA A 495 -8.35 21.34 -6.16
N GLU A 496 -7.99 22.29 -7.01
CA GLU A 496 -7.00 22.13 -8.06
C GLU A 496 -5.94 23.24 -8.01
N LEU A 497 -4.65 22.89 -8.11
CA LEU A 497 -3.56 23.87 -8.10
C LEU A 497 -3.56 24.72 -6.82
N VAL A 498 -3.74 24.07 -5.67
CA VAL A 498 -3.78 24.73 -4.37
C VAL A 498 -2.43 24.65 -3.68
N SER A 499 -1.97 25.76 -3.10
CA SER A 499 -0.82 25.75 -2.19
C SER A 499 -1.21 26.21 -0.79
N ALA A 500 -0.75 25.50 0.25
CA ALA A 500 -0.95 25.89 1.64
C ALA A 500 0.38 25.87 2.40
N GLY A 501 0.73 26.97 3.05
CA GLY A 501 2.01 27.11 3.76
C GLY A 501 1.85 27.75 5.15
N GLY A 502 2.61 27.26 6.15
CA GLY A 502 2.71 27.89 7.48
C GLY A 502 1.45 27.74 8.36
N THR A 503 0.63 26.73 8.06
CA THR A 503 -0.62 26.41 8.76
C THR A 503 -0.40 25.30 9.79
N GLU A 504 -1.30 25.16 10.75
CA GLU A 504 -1.30 23.96 11.60
C GLU A 504 -1.75 22.74 10.78
N PHE A 505 -2.77 22.90 9.94
CA PHE A 505 -3.20 21.86 9.00
C PHE A 505 -3.35 22.42 7.59
N GLY A 506 -2.98 21.63 6.59
CA GLY A 506 -3.26 21.94 5.18
C GLY A 506 -4.75 21.75 4.88
N VAL A 507 -5.23 20.51 4.96
CA VAL A 507 -6.64 20.17 4.71
C VAL A 507 -7.19 19.31 5.83
N GLN A 508 -8.39 19.63 6.31
CA GLN A 508 -9.11 18.85 7.31
C GLN A 508 -10.53 18.49 6.83
N SER A 509 -10.89 17.21 6.89
CA SER A 509 -12.20 16.66 6.50
C SER A 509 -12.74 15.75 7.59
N CYS A 510 -13.84 16.10 8.27
CA CYS A 510 -14.23 15.40 9.51
C CYS A 510 -15.68 14.92 9.64
N SER A 511 -16.43 14.83 8.54
CA SER A 511 -17.79 14.25 8.56
C SER A 511 -17.94 13.10 7.56
N THR A 512 -18.79 12.14 7.90
CA THR A 512 -19.04 10.94 7.09
C THR A 512 -19.65 11.23 5.72
N SER A 513 -20.29 12.39 5.56
CA SER A 513 -20.84 12.85 4.28
C SER A 513 -19.86 13.70 3.46
N THR A 514 -18.71 14.08 4.03
CA THR A 514 -17.70 14.87 3.34
C THR A 514 -17.07 14.10 2.19
N ARG A 515 -16.94 14.75 1.03
CA ARG A 515 -16.15 14.28 -0.11
C ARG A 515 -15.19 15.37 -0.54
N SER A 516 -13.90 15.08 -0.55
CA SER A 516 -12.88 16.03 -1.01
C SER A 516 -12.06 15.42 -2.12
N SER A 517 -11.85 16.17 -3.19
CA SER A 517 -10.91 15.88 -4.27
C SER A 517 -9.83 16.97 -4.27
N ILE A 518 -8.57 16.58 -4.16
CA ILE A 518 -7.42 17.50 -4.12
C ILE A 518 -6.46 17.05 -5.21
N ARG A 519 -6.31 17.85 -6.25
CA ARG A 519 -5.46 17.56 -7.41
C ARG A 519 -4.37 18.62 -7.57
N ARG A 520 -3.13 18.20 -7.81
CA ARG A 520 -1.99 19.10 -8.06
C ARG A 520 -1.84 20.13 -6.93
N ALA A 521 -1.55 19.66 -5.72
CA ALA A 521 -1.45 20.52 -4.54
C ALA A 521 -0.05 20.50 -3.93
N PHE A 522 0.33 21.61 -3.30
CA PHE A 522 1.60 21.76 -2.58
C PHE A 522 1.32 22.27 -1.17
N ILE A 523 1.51 21.39 -0.18
CA ILE A 523 1.27 21.71 1.23
C ILE A 523 2.62 21.75 1.93
N SER A 524 2.98 22.87 2.55
CA SER A 524 4.28 22.97 3.21
C SER A 524 4.24 23.63 4.58
N ASP A 525 5.31 23.41 5.33
CA ASP A 525 5.58 24.12 6.58
C ASP A 525 4.41 23.98 7.58
N THR A 526 3.86 22.75 7.67
CA THR A 526 2.72 22.46 8.53
C THR A 526 3.14 22.22 9.97
N GLY A 527 2.29 22.62 10.92
CA GLY A 527 2.50 22.41 12.34
C GLY A 527 3.36 23.48 13.02
N ARG A 528 3.49 23.34 14.34
CA ARG A 528 4.24 24.30 15.18
C ARG A 528 4.95 23.60 16.31
N VAL A 529 5.91 24.31 16.88
CA VAL A 529 6.55 23.89 18.14
C VAL A 529 5.47 23.71 19.21
N GLY A 530 5.21 22.45 19.60
CA GLY A 530 4.25 22.08 20.63
C GLY A 530 2.87 21.62 20.13
N ALA A 531 2.57 21.71 18.83
CA ALA A 531 1.32 21.20 18.24
C ALA A 531 1.64 20.49 16.90
N PRO A 532 1.43 19.17 16.79
CA PRO A 532 1.69 18.46 15.55
C PRO A 532 0.73 18.97 14.47
N GLY A 533 1.30 19.38 13.35
CA GLY A 533 0.50 19.76 12.18
C GLY A 533 0.35 18.61 11.21
N PHE A 534 -0.60 18.72 10.30
CA PHE A 534 -0.89 17.66 9.33
C PHE A 534 -1.03 18.25 7.94
N GLY A 535 -0.50 17.57 6.92
CA GLY A 535 -0.75 17.94 5.54
C GLY A 535 -2.23 17.79 5.20
N VAL A 536 -2.75 16.57 5.32
CA VAL A 536 -4.15 16.20 5.12
C VAL A 536 -4.64 15.38 6.32
N LEU A 537 -5.70 15.82 6.99
CA LEU A 537 -6.38 15.10 8.07
C LEU A 537 -7.78 14.67 7.63
N VAL A 538 -8.07 13.38 7.72
CA VAL A 538 -9.37 12.78 7.41
C VAL A 538 -9.95 12.13 8.68
N CYS A 539 -10.89 12.77 9.35
CA CYS A 539 -11.58 12.18 10.51
C CYS A 539 -12.76 11.28 10.12
N ALA A 540 -13.44 11.63 9.04
CA ALA A 540 -14.56 10.88 8.47
C ALA A 540 -14.78 11.31 7.01
N GLY A 541 -15.55 10.53 6.27
CA GLY A 541 -15.81 10.77 4.85
C GLY A 541 -14.69 10.22 3.96
N SER A 542 -14.61 10.73 2.74
CA SER A 542 -13.61 10.29 1.75
C SER A 542 -12.82 11.45 1.18
N VAL A 543 -11.50 11.35 1.17
CA VAL A 543 -10.59 12.32 0.53
C VAL A 543 -9.79 11.61 -0.56
N HIS A 544 -9.83 12.13 -1.78
CA HIS A 544 -8.98 11.73 -2.88
C HIS A 544 -7.86 12.77 -3.08
N VAL A 545 -6.62 12.32 -3.15
CA VAL A 545 -5.42 13.13 -3.27
C VAL A 545 -4.67 12.67 -4.52
N GLN A 546 -4.43 13.55 -5.48
CA GLN A 546 -3.77 13.22 -6.73
C GLN A 546 -2.67 14.24 -7.06
N GLU A 547 -1.45 13.78 -7.36
CA GLU A 547 -0.31 14.64 -7.69
C GLU A 547 -0.05 15.69 -6.60
N VAL A 548 0.13 15.25 -5.36
CA VAL A 548 0.30 16.14 -4.21
C VAL A 548 1.68 16.01 -3.59
N MET A 549 2.27 17.15 -3.27
CA MET A 549 3.50 17.24 -2.49
C MET A 549 3.20 17.82 -1.11
N ILE A 550 3.67 17.15 -0.07
CA ILE A 550 3.62 17.61 1.32
C ILE A 550 5.06 17.73 1.82
N ALA A 551 5.50 18.94 2.20
CA ALA A 551 6.91 19.21 2.49
C ALA A 551 7.11 19.97 3.81
N ARG A 552 8.20 19.68 4.53
CA ARG A 552 8.64 20.44 5.72
C ARG A 552 7.57 20.51 6.82
N GLY A 553 6.81 19.44 7.03
CA GLY A 553 5.81 19.34 8.09
C GLY A 553 6.40 18.89 9.42
N LEU A 554 5.94 19.47 10.53
CA LEU A 554 6.33 19.01 11.87
C LEU A 554 5.53 17.78 12.35
N GLY A 555 4.41 17.44 11.71
CA GLY A 555 3.64 16.22 11.98
C GLY A 555 3.43 15.37 10.73
N ASP A 556 2.28 14.72 10.58
CA ASP A 556 2.09 13.70 9.54
C ASP A 556 1.72 14.31 8.17
N GLY A 557 2.11 13.64 7.08
CA GLY A 557 1.70 13.98 5.72
C GLY A 557 0.19 13.81 5.56
N VAL A 558 -0.27 12.56 5.53
CA VAL A 558 -1.69 12.19 5.47
C VAL A 558 -2.06 11.42 6.73
N ARG A 559 -3.00 11.94 7.52
CA ARG A 559 -3.53 11.28 8.71
C ARG A 559 -4.99 10.92 8.52
N VAL A 560 -5.33 9.64 8.71
CA VAL A 560 -6.70 9.12 8.71
C VAL A 560 -7.05 8.65 10.11
N VAL A 561 -8.14 9.16 10.67
CA VAL A 561 -8.65 8.76 11.99
C VAL A 561 -10.14 8.42 11.89
N GLY A 562 -10.73 7.87 12.95
CA GLY A 562 -12.16 7.58 12.99
C GLY A 562 -12.59 6.67 11.84
N THR A 563 -13.59 7.08 11.06
CA THR A 563 -14.12 6.30 9.91
C THR A 563 -13.70 6.89 8.56
N GLY A 564 -12.65 7.72 8.56
CA GLY A 564 -12.12 8.36 7.37
C GLY A 564 -11.59 7.37 6.34
N ARG A 565 -11.67 7.77 5.07
CA ARG A 565 -11.04 7.08 3.95
C ARG A 565 -10.17 8.04 3.16
N ALA A 566 -8.91 7.70 2.95
CA ALA A 566 -8.02 8.45 2.07
C ALA A 566 -7.61 7.58 0.88
N HIS A 567 -7.70 8.13 -0.33
CA HIS A 567 -7.19 7.52 -1.56
C HIS A 567 -6.15 8.46 -2.15
N ALA A 568 -4.88 8.08 -2.13
CA ALA A 568 -3.78 8.89 -2.63
C ALA A 568 -3.14 8.28 -3.89
N THR A 569 -2.86 9.10 -4.90
CA THR A 569 -2.15 8.67 -6.11
C THR A 569 -1.11 9.73 -6.47
N ASP A 570 0.12 9.31 -6.74
CA ASP A 570 1.23 10.23 -7.02
C ASP A 570 1.48 11.20 -5.85
N LEU A 571 1.75 10.65 -4.67
CA LEU A 571 1.98 11.39 -3.44
C LEU A 571 3.48 11.49 -3.13
N VAL A 572 3.95 12.69 -2.83
CA VAL A 572 5.30 12.94 -2.32
C VAL A 572 5.21 13.52 -0.92
N VAL A 573 5.92 12.93 0.03
CA VAL A 573 6.05 13.48 1.39
C VAL A 573 7.53 13.67 1.75
N GLU A 574 7.91 14.89 2.09
CA GLU A 574 9.27 15.29 2.42
C GLU A 574 9.32 15.95 3.80
N SER A 575 10.24 15.52 4.66
CA SER A 575 10.47 16.13 5.97
C SER A 575 9.20 16.21 6.82
N ALA A 576 8.55 15.07 7.05
CA ALA A 576 7.36 14.92 7.90
C ALA A 576 7.62 13.95 9.06
N ALA A 577 6.84 14.02 10.14
CA ALA A 577 6.92 13.04 11.22
C ALA A 577 6.60 11.62 10.71
N SER A 578 5.56 11.50 9.88
CA SER A 578 5.25 10.27 9.12
C SER A 578 4.58 10.63 7.80
N ALA A 579 4.69 9.79 6.77
CA ALA A 579 4.04 10.11 5.49
C ALA A 579 2.55 9.79 5.49
N ILE A 580 2.17 8.60 5.96
CA ILE A 580 0.78 8.16 6.08
C ILE A 580 0.58 7.55 7.47
N LEU A 581 -0.31 8.14 8.27
CA LEU A 581 -0.74 7.61 9.56
C LEU A 581 -2.22 7.23 9.48
N SER A 582 -2.54 5.96 9.66
CA SER A 582 -3.93 5.48 9.76
C SER A 582 -4.17 4.97 11.18
N ASP A 583 -5.10 5.60 11.89
CA ASP A 583 -5.43 5.29 13.28
C ASP A 583 -6.90 4.84 13.41
N GLU A 584 -7.20 4.15 14.51
CA GLU A 584 -8.53 3.64 14.86
C GLU A 584 -9.17 2.78 13.75
N LEU A 585 -10.32 3.20 13.20
CA LEU A 585 -11.08 2.51 12.16
C LEU A 585 -10.81 3.09 10.75
N GLY A 586 -9.75 3.88 10.60
CA GLY A 586 -9.39 4.53 9.34
C GLY A 586 -9.01 3.55 8.24
N PHE A 587 -9.16 3.98 6.99
CA PHE A 587 -8.66 3.26 5.83
C PHE A 587 -7.86 4.20 4.92
N ALA A 588 -6.64 3.79 4.57
CA ALA A 588 -5.80 4.52 3.63
C ALA A 588 -5.41 3.62 2.46
N GLU A 589 -5.68 4.06 1.25
CA GLU A 589 -5.20 3.44 0.01
C GLU A 589 -4.24 4.42 -0.67
N ALA A 590 -3.05 3.98 -1.05
CA ALA A 590 -2.13 4.83 -1.79
C ALA A 590 -1.32 4.09 -2.85
N THR A 591 -1.14 4.75 -4.00
CA THR A 591 -0.38 4.21 -5.14
C THR A 591 0.66 5.22 -5.62
N ARG A 592 1.88 4.75 -5.90
CA ARG A 592 3.03 5.57 -6.32
C ARG A 592 3.32 6.67 -5.30
N VAL A 593 3.88 6.25 -4.18
CA VAL A 593 4.19 7.13 -3.05
C VAL A 593 5.70 7.24 -2.88
N PHE A 594 6.20 8.46 -2.72
CA PHE A 594 7.61 8.72 -2.43
C PHE A 594 7.74 9.46 -1.10
N VAL A 595 8.57 8.93 -0.21
CA VAL A 595 8.81 9.50 1.12
C VAL A 595 10.28 9.79 1.30
N ARG A 596 10.61 11.00 1.77
CA ARG A 596 11.97 11.43 2.08
C ARG A 596 12.05 12.12 3.43
N ASP A 597 13.16 11.90 4.14
CA ASP A 597 13.54 12.66 5.34
C ASP A 597 12.50 12.59 6.47
N SER A 598 11.85 11.43 6.67
CA SER A 598 10.78 11.27 7.66
C SER A 598 11.28 10.71 9.01
N GLN A 599 10.77 11.24 10.13
CA GLN A 599 11.28 10.92 11.46
C GLN A 599 10.83 9.55 12.00
N ASN A 600 9.54 9.23 11.89
CA ASN A 600 8.93 8.01 12.46
C ASN A 600 8.56 6.97 11.38
N GLY A 601 9.07 7.16 10.16
CA GLY A 601 8.84 6.28 9.01
C GLY A 601 7.71 6.71 8.09
N ALA A 602 7.62 6.02 6.95
CA ALA A 602 6.67 6.32 5.89
C ALA A 602 5.23 6.00 6.29
N VAL A 603 5.00 4.90 6.99
CA VAL A 603 3.64 4.41 7.24
C VAL A 603 3.55 3.95 8.68
N LEU A 604 2.55 4.47 9.38
CA LEU A 604 2.13 4.02 10.70
C LEU A 604 0.66 3.59 10.61
N THR A 605 0.37 2.31 10.78
CA THR A 605 -1.02 1.89 11.07
C THR A 605 -1.11 1.59 12.55
N ALA A 606 -1.98 2.24 13.30
CA ALA A 606 -2.21 1.86 14.69
C ALA A 606 -3.16 0.64 14.75
N SER A 607 -4.46 0.82 14.89
CA SER A 607 -5.44 -0.29 14.77
C SER A 607 -6.16 -0.35 13.43
N ALA A 608 -5.76 0.52 12.50
CA ALA A 608 -6.43 0.77 11.24
C ALA A 608 -5.99 -0.17 10.12
N SER A 609 -6.56 0.03 8.93
CA SER A 609 -6.17 -0.68 7.71
C SER A 609 -5.51 0.25 6.70
N ALA A 610 -4.51 -0.24 5.99
CA ALA A 610 -3.93 0.46 4.86
C ALA A 610 -3.51 -0.50 3.72
N GLU A 611 -3.67 -0.05 2.48
CA GLU A 611 -3.22 -0.74 1.27
C GLU A 611 -2.33 0.18 0.46
N LEU A 612 -1.07 -0.19 0.26
CA LEU A 612 -0.09 0.66 -0.40
C LEU A 612 0.59 -0.11 -1.53
N SER A 613 0.65 0.51 -2.70
CA SER A 613 1.37 -0.03 -3.85
C SER A 613 2.39 0.98 -4.38
N ASP A 614 3.54 0.50 -4.85
CA ASP A 614 4.56 1.34 -5.47
C ASP A 614 5.09 2.43 -4.50
N LEU A 615 5.53 1.99 -3.32
CA LEU A 615 6.05 2.88 -2.27
C LEU A 615 7.58 2.88 -2.28
N GLU A 616 8.19 4.06 -2.38
CA GLU A 616 9.64 4.24 -2.20
C GLU A 616 9.90 5.17 -1.00
N VAL A 617 10.65 4.66 -0.01
CA VAL A 617 10.99 5.36 1.22
C VAL A 617 12.50 5.57 1.28
N PHE A 618 12.91 6.82 1.41
CA PHE A 618 14.27 7.22 1.76
C PHE A 618 14.24 7.68 3.21
N ALA A 619 14.47 6.72 4.12
CA ALA A 619 14.51 6.97 5.54
C ALA A 619 15.95 7.31 5.93
N ASP A 620 16.13 8.35 6.74
CA ASP A 620 17.43 8.79 7.26
C ASP A 620 17.41 8.91 8.80
N LEU A 621 16.24 9.08 9.41
CA LEU A 621 16.12 9.37 10.85
C LEU A 621 15.46 8.27 11.70
N GLY A 622 14.72 7.32 11.10
CA GLY A 622 13.95 6.32 11.87
C GLY A 622 13.70 4.98 11.17
N SER A 623 12.62 4.31 11.57
CA SER A 623 12.12 3.09 10.91
C SER A 623 11.54 3.42 9.52
N GLY A 624 11.56 2.49 8.57
CA GLY A 624 10.98 2.65 7.25
C GLY A 624 9.46 2.55 7.26
N ILE A 625 8.91 1.43 7.72
CA ILE A 625 7.47 1.14 7.79
C ILE A 625 7.15 0.51 9.14
N VAL A 626 6.07 0.93 9.79
CA VAL A 626 5.61 0.38 11.08
C VAL A 626 4.10 0.11 11.02
N SER A 627 3.69 -1.10 11.38
CA SER A 627 2.30 -1.54 11.29
C SER A 627 1.85 -2.24 12.56
N ASN A 628 0.93 -1.62 13.30
CA ASN A 628 0.20 -2.25 14.40
C ASN A 628 -1.18 -2.81 13.99
N GLY A 629 -1.61 -2.53 12.74
CA GLY A 629 -2.95 -2.82 12.22
C GLY A 629 -2.89 -3.79 11.03
N THR A 630 -3.87 -3.70 10.13
CA THR A 630 -3.84 -4.48 8.87
C THR A 630 -3.12 -3.67 7.80
N LEU A 631 -2.01 -4.18 7.28
CA LEU A 631 -1.23 -3.51 6.25
C LEU A 631 -0.98 -4.44 5.07
N ARG A 632 -1.39 -3.99 3.88
CA ARG A 632 -1.06 -4.63 2.61
C ARG A 632 -0.05 -3.79 1.84
N LEU A 633 1.07 -4.40 1.47
CA LEU A 633 2.15 -3.74 0.70
C LEU A 633 2.42 -4.50 -0.60
N GLU A 634 2.50 -3.77 -1.72
CA GLU A 634 2.93 -4.34 -3.00
C GLU A 634 3.97 -3.45 -3.69
N ARG A 635 5.09 -4.05 -4.14
CA ARG A 635 6.20 -3.37 -4.82
C ARG A 635 6.66 -2.16 -4.03
N PHE A 636 7.51 -2.38 -3.03
CA PHE A 636 8.00 -1.28 -2.22
C PHE A 636 9.48 -1.40 -1.92
N ARG A 637 10.07 -0.25 -1.65
CA ARG A 637 11.49 -0.10 -1.42
C ARG A 637 11.77 0.82 -0.25
N VAL A 638 12.64 0.37 0.65
CA VAL A 638 13.14 1.16 1.77
C VAL A 638 14.65 1.32 1.63
N TRP A 639 15.11 2.57 1.59
CA TRP A 639 16.51 2.95 1.53
C TRP A 639 16.98 3.48 2.89
N ASN A 640 18.13 3.00 3.31
CA ASN A 640 18.90 3.42 4.49
C ASN A 640 18.09 3.54 5.79
N PRO A 641 17.19 2.60 6.12
CA PRO A 641 16.48 2.69 7.40
C PRO A 641 17.51 2.72 8.55
N ASN A 642 17.33 3.66 9.48
CA ASN A 642 18.23 3.84 10.61
C ASN A 642 17.98 2.79 11.71
N ASP A 643 16.71 2.41 11.88
CA ASP A 643 16.28 1.39 12.84
C ASP A 643 15.72 0.15 12.12
N VAL A 644 14.41 0.06 11.90
CA VAL A 644 13.82 -1.11 11.23
C VAL A 644 13.34 -0.74 9.83
N GLY A 645 13.66 -1.53 8.80
CA GLY A 645 13.11 -1.34 7.45
C GLY A 645 11.58 -1.49 7.45
N ILE A 646 11.08 -2.61 7.97
CA ILE A 646 9.64 -2.88 8.16
C ILE A 646 9.42 -3.52 9.52
N LEU A 647 8.53 -2.96 10.33
CA LEU A 647 8.10 -3.48 11.61
C LEU A 647 6.60 -3.80 11.58
N GLY A 648 6.22 -5.07 11.62
CA GLY A 648 4.84 -5.51 11.84
C GLY A 648 4.61 -5.90 13.29
N GLN A 649 3.88 -5.12 14.07
CA GLN A 649 3.69 -5.30 15.51
C GLN A 649 2.22 -5.57 15.89
N GLY A 650 1.83 -6.84 15.99
CA GLY A 650 0.55 -7.26 16.57
C GLY A 650 -0.66 -7.26 15.61
N GLY A 651 -0.52 -6.71 14.40
CA GLY A 651 -1.53 -6.72 13.35
C GLY A 651 -1.23 -7.69 12.20
N ASP A 652 -2.03 -7.60 11.13
CA ASP A 652 -1.89 -8.47 9.94
C ASP A 652 -1.05 -7.76 8.88
N LEU A 653 0.05 -8.37 8.45
CA LEU A 653 0.94 -7.84 7.41
C LEU A 653 0.93 -8.77 6.18
N ASP A 654 0.45 -8.30 5.03
CA ASP A 654 0.61 -8.98 3.72
C ASP A 654 1.49 -8.12 2.82
N ALA A 655 2.72 -8.56 2.57
CA ALA A 655 3.71 -7.81 1.81
C ALA A 655 4.28 -8.63 0.66
N LYS A 656 4.47 -7.99 -0.49
CA LYS A 656 4.98 -8.62 -1.72
C LYS A 656 5.90 -7.67 -2.48
N ASP A 657 6.97 -8.21 -3.05
CA ASP A 657 7.96 -7.45 -3.82
C ASP A 657 8.63 -6.38 -2.94
N VAL A 658 9.36 -6.86 -1.94
CA VAL A 658 9.98 -6.06 -0.87
C VAL A 658 11.46 -5.86 -1.16
N ILE A 659 11.93 -4.63 -1.25
CA ILE A 659 13.36 -4.32 -1.38
C ILE A 659 13.79 -3.46 -0.20
N ILE A 660 14.74 -3.94 0.60
CA ILE A 660 15.30 -3.17 1.72
C ILE A 660 16.79 -3.05 1.47
N ARG A 661 17.26 -1.82 1.31
CA ARG A 661 18.68 -1.53 1.12
C ARG A 661 19.16 -0.62 2.22
N SER A 662 20.17 -1.04 2.95
CA SER A 662 20.85 -0.18 3.92
C SER A 662 22.25 0.09 3.42
N ASN A 663 22.66 1.35 3.47
CA ASN A 663 24.05 1.78 3.30
C ASN A 663 24.61 2.35 4.62
N GLY A 664 23.93 2.09 5.75
CA GLY A 664 24.26 2.69 7.06
C GLY A 664 25.72 2.44 7.46
N SER A 665 26.37 3.48 7.98
CA SER A 665 27.79 3.46 8.33
C SER A 665 28.09 2.77 9.66
N GLU A 666 27.14 2.67 10.58
CA GLU A 666 27.36 2.05 11.89
C GLU A 666 26.94 0.57 11.87
N PRO A 667 27.87 -0.37 12.11
CA PRO A 667 27.52 -1.77 12.27
C PRO A 667 26.61 -2.00 13.47
N GLY A 668 25.59 -2.85 13.30
CA GLY A 668 24.87 -3.47 14.42
C GLY A 668 23.66 -2.71 14.97
N GLN A 669 23.13 -1.73 14.23
CA GLN A 669 21.82 -1.16 14.54
C GLN A 669 20.78 -1.60 13.51
N GLY A 670 19.58 -1.92 14.00
CA GLY A 670 18.42 -2.10 13.16
C GLY A 670 18.15 -3.48 12.58
N SER A 671 16.97 -3.64 11.98
CA SER A 671 16.53 -4.86 11.31
C SER A 671 16.00 -4.56 9.92
N GLY A 672 16.19 -5.45 8.94
CA GLY A 672 15.54 -5.32 7.64
C GLY A 672 14.02 -5.44 7.78
N LEU A 673 13.55 -6.62 8.16
CA LEU A 673 12.16 -6.96 8.43
C LEU A 673 12.03 -7.46 9.87
N MET A 674 11.11 -6.93 10.65
CA MET A 674 10.81 -7.36 12.02
C MET A 674 9.31 -7.64 12.17
N ILE A 675 8.96 -8.83 12.65
CA ILE A 675 7.58 -9.21 12.98
C ILE A 675 7.46 -9.47 14.49
N GLN A 676 6.62 -8.69 15.15
CA GLN A 676 6.36 -8.72 16.58
C GLN A 676 4.86 -8.89 16.87
N GLY A 677 4.36 -10.09 16.60
CA GLY A 677 2.96 -10.47 16.84
C GLY A 677 2.12 -10.50 15.57
N GLY A 678 0.86 -10.91 15.70
CA GLY A 678 -0.09 -10.95 14.57
C GLY A 678 0.18 -12.05 13.53
N LEU A 679 -0.37 -11.88 12.33
CA LEU A 679 -0.17 -12.75 11.18
C LEU A 679 0.65 -12.00 10.12
N ALA A 680 1.74 -12.58 9.64
CA ALA A 680 2.54 -12.01 8.57
C ALA A 680 2.65 -12.98 7.39
N SER A 681 2.41 -12.49 6.18
CA SER A 681 2.71 -13.15 4.91
C SER A 681 3.58 -12.21 4.09
N VAL A 682 4.86 -12.55 3.92
CA VAL A 682 5.81 -11.72 3.18
C VAL A 682 6.43 -12.53 2.05
N ARG A 683 6.41 -12.01 0.84
CA ARG A 683 6.83 -12.73 -0.38
C ARG A 683 7.80 -11.89 -1.20
N ARG A 684 8.83 -12.53 -1.74
CA ARG A 684 9.88 -11.90 -2.57
C ARG A 684 10.53 -10.74 -1.85
N VAL A 685 11.36 -11.07 -0.87
CA VAL A 685 12.07 -10.11 -0.03
C VAL A 685 13.53 -10.09 -0.45
N SER A 686 14.03 -8.94 -0.88
CA SER A 686 15.44 -8.73 -1.17
C SER A 686 16.01 -7.71 -0.19
N MET A 687 17.01 -8.13 0.58
CA MET A 687 17.78 -7.30 1.50
C MET A 687 19.19 -7.14 0.96
N ILE A 688 19.62 -5.91 0.71
CA ILE A 688 20.87 -5.62 0.00
C ILE A 688 21.75 -4.68 0.81
N GLY A 689 23.03 -5.05 0.97
CA GLY A 689 24.11 -4.13 1.38
C GLY A 689 24.15 -3.75 2.86
N GLY A 690 23.39 -4.46 3.71
CA GLY A 690 23.15 -4.00 5.07
C GLY A 690 24.16 -4.47 6.11
N ARG A 691 24.60 -3.52 6.95
CA ARG A 691 25.13 -3.78 8.30
C ARG A 691 24.03 -3.91 9.35
N PHE A 692 22.86 -4.41 8.95
CA PHE A 692 21.76 -4.68 9.88
C PHE A 692 22.27 -5.57 11.01
N LEU A 693 21.76 -5.37 12.22
CA LEU A 693 21.94 -6.40 13.25
C LEU A 693 21.25 -7.69 12.79
N PHE A 694 20.07 -7.54 12.15
CA PHE A 694 19.21 -8.64 11.72
C PHE A 694 18.60 -8.39 10.32
N GLY A 695 18.66 -9.35 9.41
CA GLY A 695 17.93 -9.26 8.14
C GLY A 695 16.43 -9.47 8.35
N VAL A 696 16.00 -10.69 8.68
CA VAL A 696 14.59 -11.01 9.04
C VAL A 696 14.51 -11.44 10.49
N SER A 697 13.90 -10.62 11.33
CA SER A 697 13.64 -10.88 12.75
C SER A 697 12.19 -11.25 12.99
N LEU A 698 11.98 -12.43 13.55
CA LEU A 698 10.66 -12.91 13.97
C LEU A 698 10.69 -12.98 15.49
N ALA A 699 10.04 -12.01 16.15
CA ALA A 699 10.04 -11.82 17.60
C ALA A 699 8.75 -12.31 18.28
N SER A 700 7.61 -12.31 17.60
CA SER A 700 6.38 -13.03 18.02
C SER A 700 5.40 -13.18 16.86
N GLY A 701 4.35 -14.00 17.03
CA GLY A 701 3.27 -14.15 16.05
C GLY A 701 3.46 -15.32 15.07
N THR A 702 2.61 -15.39 14.05
CA THR A 702 2.73 -16.39 12.99
C THR A 702 3.17 -15.72 11.70
N ALA A 703 4.31 -16.11 11.17
CA ALA A 703 4.87 -15.51 9.95
C ALA A 703 5.16 -16.57 8.90
N THR A 704 4.77 -16.31 7.66
CA THR A 704 5.23 -17.03 6.47
C THR A 704 6.02 -16.06 5.61
N VAL A 705 7.31 -16.32 5.45
CA VAL A 705 8.20 -15.52 4.61
C VAL A 705 8.69 -16.41 3.48
N SER A 706 8.50 -16.02 2.22
CA SER A 706 8.94 -16.81 1.08
C SER A 706 9.69 -15.98 0.05
N ASP A 707 10.55 -16.65 -0.72
CA ASP A 707 11.40 -16.01 -1.74
C ASP A 707 12.30 -14.94 -1.11
N VAL A 708 13.08 -15.36 -0.10
CA VAL A 708 13.95 -14.46 0.66
C VAL A 708 15.34 -14.44 0.04
N GLU A 709 15.85 -13.25 -0.17
CA GLU A 709 17.18 -13.01 -0.67
C GLU A 709 17.89 -12.02 0.25
N VAL A 710 19.03 -12.43 0.79
CA VAL A 710 19.92 -11.57 1.59
C VAL A 710 21.25 -11.52 0.88
N LEU A 711 21.60 -10.35 0.33
CA LEU A 711 22.84 -10.10 -0.39
C LEU A 711 23.72 -9.14 0.40
N GLU A 712 25.01 -9.45 0.43
CA GLU A 712 26.03 -8.58 1.06
C GLU A 712 25.67 -8.30 2.53
N ALA A 713 25.25 -9.34 3.26
CA ALA A 713 25.06 -9.22 4.70
C ALA A 713 26.42 -9.01 5.37
N ASP A 714 26.67 -7.81 5.87
CA ASP A 714 27.85 -7.53 6.69
C ASP A 714 27.56 -7.62 8.20
N GLY A 715 26.28 -7.79 8.55
CA GLY A 715 25.76 -7.92 9.91
C GLY A 715 26.18 -9.21 10.65
N GLU A 716 25.85 -9.26 11.94
CA GLU A 716 26.10 -10.43 12.79
C GLU A 716 25.18 -11.61 12.42
N ILE A 717 23.89 -11.35 12.15
CA ILE A 717 22.92 -12.41 11.88
C ILE A 717 22.02 -12.03 10.70
N ALA A 718 21.95 -12.87 9.67
CA ALA A 718 21.07 -12.62 8.53
C ALA A 718 19.59 -12.89 8.87
N ILE A 719 19.26 -14.01 9.50
CA ILE A 719 17.89 -14.34 9.90
C ILE A 719 17.90 -14.84 11.36
N PRO A 720 17.69 -13.95 12.35
CA PRO A 720 17.40 -14.38 13.70
C PRO A 720 15.93 -14.82 13.86
N PHE A 721 15.75 -15.89 14.62
CA PHE A 721 14.47 -16.33 15.11
C PHE A 721 14.54 -16.31 16.63
N MET A 722 13.92 -15.28 17.22
CA MET A 722 13.84 -15.08 18.68
C MET A 722 12.39 -15.08 19.16
N SER A 723 11.50 -15.74 18.40
CA SER A 723 10.07 -15.45 18.41
C SER A 723 9.37 -15.90 19.68
N LYS A 724 8.04 -15.67 19.73
CA LYS A 724 7.03 -16.50 20.39
C LYS A 724 5.98 -16.86 19.35
N GLY A 725 6.21 -17.93 18.59
CA GLY A 725 5.23 -18.39 17.61
C GLY A 725 5.72 -19.46 16.63
N VAL A 726 4.90 -19.74 15.63
CA VAL A 726 5.22 -20.67 14.53
C VAL A 726 5.61 -19.83 13.34
N SER A 727 6.74 -20.14 12.70
CA SER A 727 7.13 -19.43 11.49
C SER A 727 7.64 -20.36 10.43
N ARG A 728 7.41 -19.94 9.19
CA ARG A 728 7.73 -20.69 7.99
C ARG A 728 8.57 -19.82 7.06
N ILE A 729 9.71 -20.34 6.63
CA ILE A 729 10.58 -19.72 5.64
C ILE A 729 10.70 -20.66 4.44
N GLU A 730 10.40 -20.16 3.24
CA GLU A 730 10.45 -20.95 2.01
C GLU A 730 11.32 -20.27 0.97
N ARG A 731 12.22 -21.00 0.30
CA ARG A 731 13.09 -20.50 -0.76
C ARG A 731 13.91 -19.29 -0.28
N ALA A 732 14.92 -19.55 0.54
CA ALA A 732 15.82 -18.52 1.06
C ALA A 732 17.21 -18.64 0.45
N SER A 733 17.79 -17.53 0.02
CA SER A 733 19.16 -17.43 -0.49
C SER A 733 19.91 -16.36 0.28
N ILE A 734 20.94 -16.75 1.02
CA ILE A 734 21.73 -15.85 1.88
C ILE A 734 23.18 -15.87 1.42
N GLN A 735 23.73 -14.69 1.13
CA GLN A 735 25.12 -14.51 0.71
C GLN A 735 25.85 -13.58 1.69
N GLY A 736 26.85 -14.13 2.39
CA GLY A 736 27.62 -13.45 3.44
C GLY A 736 26.99 -13.58 4.83
N GLY A 737 27.30 -12.61 5.70
CA GLY A 737 26.82 -12.51 7.08
C GLY A 737 27.73 -13.18 8.11
N GLY A 738 27.50 -12.89 9.39
CA GLY A 738 28.02 -13.70 10.51
C GLY A 738 27.36 -15.08 10.53
N THR A 739 26.20 -15.18 11.15
CA THR A 739 25.35 -16.37 11.16
C THR A 739 24.17 -16.22 10.19
N ALA A 740 23.96 -17.16 9.28
CA ALA A 740 22.87 -17.04 8.31
C ALA A 740 21.50 -17.30 8.94
N PHE A 741 21.30 -18.41 9.65
CA PHE A 741 20.12 -18.65 10.49
C PHE A 741 20.53 -18.81 11.95
N PHE A 742 19.94 -18.00 12.84
CA PHE A 742 20.15 -18.11 14.29
C PHE A 742 18.81 -18.32 14.98
N VAL A 743 18.57 -19.49 15.57
CA VAL A 743 17.31 -19.85 16.21
C VAL A 743 17.53 -19.96 17.71
N ASP A 744 16.94 -19.05 18.48
CA ASP A 744 17.05 -19.00 19.95
C ASP A 744 15.68 -18.71 20.57
N THR A 745 15.47 -19.15 21.80
CA THR A 745 14.22 -18.97 22.56
C THR A 745 14.44 -18.31 23.92
N GLU A 746 15.68 -17.96 24.29
CA GLU A 746 16.02 -17.29 25.56
C GLU A 746 15.32 -17.89 26.81
N GLY A 747 15.12 -19.22 26.85
CA GLY A 747 14.48 -19.87 28.00
C GLY A 747 12.95 -19.92 27.98
N GLN A 748 12.31 -19.53 26.88
CA GLN A 748 10.85 -19.56 26.74
C GLN A 748 10.35 -20.83 26.02
N ILE A 749 9.03 -21.06 26.07
CA ILE A 749 8.32 -22.27 25.57
C ILE A 749 8.88 -22.71 24.20
N PRO A 750 9.10 -24.02 23.97
CA PRO A 750 9.67 -24.53 22.71
C PRO A 750 8.86 -24.08 21.51
N GLN A 751 9.57 -23.63 20.48
CA GLN A 751 9.01 -23.05 19.27
C GLN A 751 9.43 -23.86 18.07
N SER A 752 8.74 -23.69 16.95
CA SER A 752 9.03 -24.42 15.73
C SER A 752 9.19 -23.44 14.58
N LEU A 753 10.44 -23.29 14.15
CA LEU A 753 10.77 -22.75 12.83
C LEU A 753 10.69 -23.90 11.82
N PHE A 754 10.02 -23.67 10.69
CA PHE A 754 10.06 -24.55 9.53
C PHE A 754 10.73 -23.80 8.39
N ALA A 755 11.84 -24.31 7.87
CA ALA A 755 12.52 -23.73 6.73
C ALA A 755 12.67 -24.76 5.61
N SER A 756 12.47 -24.32 4.36
CA SER A 756 12.58 -25.18 3.18
C SER A 756 13.26 -24.45 2.04
N ASP A 757 14.02 -25.18 1.22
CA ASP A 757 14.74 -24.63 0.06
C ASP A 757 15.69 -23.50 0.44
N VAL A 758 16.66 -23.81 1.30
CA VAL A 758 17.58 -22.81 1.86
C VAL A 758 18.96 -22.97 1.25
N ARG A 759 19.51 -21.88 0.70
CA ARG A 759 20.87 -21.80 0.20
C ARG A 759 21.63 -20.71 0.96
N ILE A 760 22.80 -21.07 1.49
CA ILE A 760 23.65 -20.21 2.31
C ILE A 760 25.05 -20.24 1.72
N GLU A 761 25.61 -19.07 1.42
CA GLU A 761 26.94 -18.94 0.84
C GLU A 761 27.80 -17.98 1.66
N GLY A 762 28.98 -18.44 2.11
CA GLY A 762 29.99 -17.57 2.69
C GLY A 762 29.70 -17.01 4.08
N ALA A 763 28.91 -17.71 4.91
CA ALA A 763 28.67 -17.31 6.30
C ALA A 763 29.99 -17.32 7.12
N ARG A 764 30.23 -16.28 7.92
CA ARG A 764 31.48 -16.11 8.67
C ARG A 764 31.55 -16.92 9.97
N ASP A 765 30.42 -17.05 10.67
CA ASP A 765 30.33 -17.66 12.00
C ASP A 765 29.60 -19.01 11.97
N ALA A 766 28.40 -19.07 11.38
CA ALA A 766 27.66 -20.32 11.18
C ALA A 766 26.66 -20.24 10.01
N GLY A 767 26.47 -21.33 9.27
CA GLY A 767 25.34 -21.43 8.34
C GLY A 767 24.01 -21.45 9.11
N VAL A 768 23.83 -22.42 9.99
CA VAL A 768 22.65 -22.53 10.86
C VAL A 768 23.09 -22.76 12.30
N ALA A 769 22.58 -21.97 13.24
CA ALA A 769 22.80 -22.14 14.67
C ALA A 769 21.47 -22.22 15.41
N ILE A 770 21.27 -23.27 16.22
CA ILE A 770 20.04 -23.50 16.99
C ILE A 770 20.41 -23.66 18.46
N HIS A 771 19.99 -22.70 19.29
CA HIS A 771 20.46 -22.53 20.66
C HIS A 771 19.33 -22.68 21.70
N HIS A 772 19.73 -22.94 22.95
CA HIS A 772 18.87 -23.04 24.13
C HIS A 772 17.73 -24.04 23.99
N PHE A 773 16.45 -23.65 24.03
CA PHE A 773 15.30 -24.55 23.95
C PHE A 773 14.61 -24.50 22.58
N ALA A 774 15.29 -23.94 21.58
CA ALA A 774 14.73 -23.75 20.25
C ALA A 774 14.53 -25.09 19.54
N ARG A 775 13.45 -25.20 18.75
CA ARG A 775 13.28 -26.31 17.80
C ARG A 775 13.13 -25.78 16.40
N ALA A 776 13.83 -26.38 15.45
CA ALA A 776 13.74 -26.02 14.07
C ALA A 776 13.76 -27.26 13.17
N ALA A 777 12.96 -27.22 12.12
CA ALA A 777 12.90 -28.22 11.08
C ALA A 777 13.29 -27.57 9.75
N PHE A 778 14.22 -28.20 9.06
CA PHE A 778 14.81 -27.74 7.82
C PHE A 778 14.66 -28.82 6.75
N SER A 779 14.33 -28.41 5.53
CA SER A 779 14.28 -29.29 4.36
C SER A 779 15.02 -28.68 3.18
N ARG A 780 15.83 -29.47 2.47
CA ARG A 780 16.61 -29.02 1.29
C ARG A 780 17.47 -27.80 1.60
N VAL A 781 18.47 -28.00 2.46
CA VAL A 781 19.40 -26.94 2.90
C VAL A 781 20.78 -27.16 2.29
N GLU A 782 21.36 -26.11 1.72
CA GLU A 782 22.70 -26.11 1.17
C GLU A 782 23.54 -24.99 1.79
N VAL A 783 24.61 -25.36 2.50
CA VAL A 783 25.59 -24.44 3.10
C VAL A 783 26.92 -24.58 2.35
N LEU A 784 27.37 -23.51 1.69
CA LEU A 784 28.52 -23.49 0.80
C LEU A 784 29.55 -22.47 1.24
N GLY A 785 30.78 -22.91 1.45
CA GLY A 785 31.88 -22.04 1.83
C GLY A 785 31.65 -21.31 3.16
N GLY A 786 32.47 -20.29 3.42
CA GLY A 786 32.45 -19.57 4.70
C GLY A 786 33.58 -19.99 5.62
N SER A 787 33.79 -19.21 6.68
CA SER A 787 34.87 -19.40 7.67
C SER A 787 34.40 -20.00 9.00
N GLY A 788 33.09 -20.21 9.12
CA GLY A 788 32.42 -20.63 10.35
C GLY A 788 32.00 -22.10 10.36
N LEU A 789 31.04 -22.40 11.24
CA LEU A 789 30.37 -23.69 11.35
C LEU A 789 29.36 -23.88 10.21
N GLY A 790 29.08 -25.13 9.83
CA GLY A 790 27.99 -25.40 8.90
C GLY A 790 26.63 -25.31 9.58
N VAL A 791 26.34 -26.30 10.42
CA VAL A 791 25.14 -26.39 11.26
C VAL A 791 25.56 -26.70 12.69
N THR A 792 25.01 -25.96 13.66
CA THR A 792 25.27 -26.20 15.08
C THR A 792 24.00 -26.22 15.93
N THR A 793 23.95 -27.12 16.91
CA THR A 793 22.93 -27.14 17.96
C THR A 793 23.57 -27.08 19.35
N GLN A 794 23.08 -26.22 20.23
CA GLN A 794 23.61 -26.01 21.59
C GLN A 794 22.50 -25.77 22.61
N GLY A 795 22.72 -26.15 23.88
CA GLY A 795 21.66 -26.13 24.90
C GLY A 795 20.63 -27.22 24.61
N ASP A 796 19.51 -27.30 25.30
CA ASP A 796 18.46 -28.31 25.04
C ASP A 796 17.70 -28.10 23.69
N ALA A 797 18.41 -27.65 22.66
CA ALA A 797 17.90 -27.24 21.36
C ALA A 797 17.76 -28.45 20.44
N GLU A 798 16.82 -28.39 19.50
CA GLU A 798 16.51 -29.49 18.60
C GLU A 798 16.48 -29.04 17.14
N GLY A 799 17.46 -29.46 16.34
CA GLY A 799 17.48 -29.27 14.90
C GLY A 799 17.15 -30.55 14.15
N ASN A 800 16.11 -30.54 13.32
CA ASN A 800 15.76 -31.64 12.44
C ASN A 800 16.00 -31.21 10.98
N PHE A 801 16.86 -31.92 10.27
CA PHE A 801 17.25 -31.62 8.89
C PHE A 801 16.92 -32.81 7.99
N ASP A 802 16.22 -32.55 6.90
CA ASP A 802 15.99 -33.51 5.84
C ASP A 802 16.55 -32.95 4.54
N ASP A 803 17.46 -33.68 3.90
CA ASP A 803 18.18 -33.20 2.72
C ASP A 803 19.08 -31.99 3.03
N LEU A 804 20.23 -32.26 3.66
CA LEU A 804 21.20 -31.26 4.10
C LEU A 804 22.54 -31.43 3.38
N ARG A 805 23.03 -30.39 2.73
CA ARG A 805 24.35 -30.34 2.12
C ARG A 805 25.22 -29.27 2.79
N VAL A 806 26.42 -29.64 3.20
CA VAL A 806 27.42 -28.72 3.74
C VAL A 806 28.75 -28.95 3.03
N LYS A 807 29.26 -27.92 2.35
CA LYS A 807 30.42 -28.07 1.45
C LYS A 807 31.41 -26.91 1.53
N ASP A 808 32.69 -27.21 1.34
CA ASP A 808 33.78 -26.25 1.16
C ASP A 808 33.99 -25.27 2.33
N LEU A 809 33.59 -25.63 3.57
CA LEU A 809 33.79 -24.76 4.73
C LEU A 809 35.27 -24.63 5.11
N LYS A 810 35.70 -23.40 5.44
CA LYS A 810 37.03 -23.06 5.95
C LYS A 810 37.00 -22.76 7.45
N ALA A 811 36.33 -23.64 8.19
CA ALA A 811 36.14 -23.48 9.63
C ALA A 811 37.48 -23.47 10.38
N GLY A 812 37.63 -22.56 11.36
CA GLY A 812 38.80 -22.55 12.25
C GLY A 812 38.86 -23.77 13.19
N PRO A 813 39.97 -23.95 13.93
CA PRO A 813 40.15 -25.08 14.84
C PRO A 813 38.98 -25.26 15.81
N GLY A 814 38.38 -26.46 15.83
CA GLY A 814 37.19 -26.75 16.62
C GLY A 814 35.87 -26.51 15.92
N GLY A 815 35.89 -26.00 14.69
CA GLY A 815 34.73 -25.96 13.81
C GLY A 815 34.54 -27.24 13.00
N GLY A 816 33.30 -27.46 12.57
CA GLY A 816 32.93 -28.58 11.72
C GLY A 816 31.69 -28.28 10.90
N ALA A 817 31.42 -29.14 9.92
CA ALA A 817 30.23 -29.01 9.09
C ALA A 817 28.95 -29.25 9.90
N LEU A 818 28.88 -30.30 10.71
CA LEU A 818 27.78 -30.51 11.68
C LEU A 818 28.36 -30.58 13.10
N LEU A 819 27.94 -29.68 13.98
CA LEU A 819 28.37 -29.60 15.37
C LEU A 819 27.19 -29.79 16.33
N VAL A 820 27.33 -30.66 17.31
CA VAL A 820 26.42 -30.73 18.46
C VAL A 820 27.21 -30.46 19.72
N SER A 821 26.77 -29.50 20.53
CA SER A 821 27.44 -29.15 21.77
C SER A 821 26.50 -29.08 22.97
N GLY A 822 27.01 -29.37 24.17
CA GLY A 822 26.24 -29.33 25.40
C GLY A 822 25.16 -30.43 25.44
N SER A 823 23.90 -30.03 25.56
CA SER A 823 22.71 -30.90 25.56
C SER A 823 21.89 -30.85 24.27
N GLY A 824 22.48 -30.32 23.19
CA GLY A 824 21.80 -30.15 21.90
C GLY A 824 21.44 -31.46 21.22
N THR A 825 20.39 -31.42 20.43
CA THR A 825 19.96 -32.53 19.56
C THR A 825 19.98 -32.07 18.11
N LEU A 826 20.79 -32.73 17.28
CA LEU A 826 20.78 -32.57 15.82
C LEU A 826 20.41 -33.90 15.18
N ARG A 827 19.34 -33.89 14.40
CA ARG A 827 18.94 -35.01 13.54
C ARG A 827 19.09 -34.62 12.09
N ALA A 828 19.83 -35.39 11.31
CA ALA A 828 19.97 -35.15 9.87
C ALA A 828 19.72 -36.42 9.07
N ARG A 829 18.84 -36.34 8.08
CA ARG A 829 18.56 -37.43 7.13
C ARG A 829 18.94 -36.99 5.72
N ARG A 830 19.42 -37.92 4.89
CA ARG A 830 19.77 -37.66 3.48
C ARG A 830 20.78 -36.51 3.34
N PHE A 831 21.87 -36.58 4.08
CA PHE A 831 22.83 -35.47 4.15
C PHE A 831 24.14 -35.73 3.40
N VAL A 832 24.81 -34.66 2.96
CA VAL A 832 26.12 -34.69 2.31
C VAL A 832 27.03 -33.64 2.96
N VAL A 833 28.14 -34.10 3.54
CA VAL A 833 29.20 -33.26 4.10
C VAL A 833 30.46 -33.47 3.28
N ASP A 834 30.92 -32.44 2.58
CA ASP A 834 31.91 -32.57 1.50
C ASP A 834 33.02 -31.50 1.56
N ASP A 835 34.28 -31.90 1.40
CA ASP A 835 35.43 -31.01 1.20
C ASP A 835 35.58 -29.87 2.23
N ASN A 836 35.27 -30.12 3.52
CA ASN A 836 35.47 -29.13 4.58
C ASN A 836 36.89 -29.20 5.17
N GLU A 837 37.46 -28.06 5.54
CA GLU A 837 38.89 -27.92 5.87
C GLU A 837 39.31 -28.75 7.11
N ILE A 838 38.44 -28.87 8.12
CA ILE A 838 38.74 -29.56 9.37
C ILE A 838 37.84 -30.79 9.54
N SER A 839 36.72 -30.67 10.26
CA SER A 839 35.92 -31.81 10.67
C SER A 839 34.59 -31.84 9.90
N GLY A 840 34.19 -33.03 9.44
CA GLY A 840 32.88 -33.26 8.88
C GLY A 840 31.81 -33.21 9.97
N LEU A 841 31.87 -34.15 10.90
CA LEU A 841 30.98 -34.23 12.06
C LEU A 841 31.75 -33.97 13.35
N VAL A 842 31.24 -33.14 14.25
CA VAL A 842 31.81 -32.87 15.57
C VAL A 842 30.75 -33.09 16.63
N PHE A 843 31.07 -33.93 17.61
CA PHE A 843 30.22 -34.19 18.76
C PHE A 843 30.94 -33.72 20.02
N ALA A 844 30.48 -32.62 20.63
CA ALA A 844 31.05 -31.98 21.81
C ALA A 844 30.09 -32.05 23.01
N GLY A 845 29.84 -33.26 23.52
CA GLY A 845 28.85 -33.49 24.58
C GLY A 845 29.20 -32.81 25.91
N ALA A 846 28.18 -32.45 26.69
CA ALA A 846 28.34 -31.94 28.05
C ALA A 846 29.01 -32.97 28.99
N VAL A 847 29.77 -32.47 29.97
CA VAL A 847 30.49 -33.29 30.94
C VAL A 847 29.54 -33.87 32.01
N GLU A 848 28.37 -33.27 32.26
CA GLU A 848 27.41 -33.74 33.29
C GLU A 848 25.93 -33.50 32.91
N GLY A 849 25.09 -34.53 33.10
CA GLY A 849 23.62 -34.41 33.24
C GLY A 849 22.78 -34.64 31.99
N ASN A 850 23.03 -33.92 30.89
CA ASN A 850 22.23 -34.02 29.65
C ASN A 850 23.14 -34.36 28.47
N ALA A 851 22.89 -35.51 27.83
CA ALA A 851 23.69 -35.95 26.70
C ALA A 851 23.26 -35.20 25.42
N ALA A 852 24.23 -34.61 24.72
CA ALA A 852 24.06 -34.22 23.32
C ALA A 852 23.61 -35.44 22.50
N VAL A 853 22.75 -35.21 21.50
CA VAL A 853 22.26 -36.24 20.58
C VAL A 853 22.58 -35.84 19.16
N LEU A 854 23.38 -36.66 18.48
CA LEU A 854 23.61 -36.57 17.04
C LEU A 854 23.03 -37.83 16.38
N ASP A 855 21.87 -37.71 15.72
CA ASP A 855 21.19 -38.80 15.01
C ASP A 855 21.25 -38.54 13.50
N VAL A 856 22.21 -39.18 12.83
CA VAL A 856 22.47 -38.95 11.41
C VAL A 856 22.20 -40.22 10.61
N ARG A 857 21.43 -40.10 9.51
CA ARG A 857 21.00 -41.25 8.72
C ARG A 857 21.07 -40.98 7.22
N ASP A 858 21.31 -42.04 6.45
CA ASP A 858 21.23 -42.03 4.99
C ASP A 858 22.13 -40.97 4.33
N GLY A 859 23.35 -40.75 4.85
CA GLY A 859 24.21 -39.64 4.40
C GLY A 859 25.64 -40.04 4.02
N THR A 860 26.40 -39.06 3.50
CA THR A 860 27.80 -39.23 3.10
C THR A 860 28.67 -38.13 3.69
N VAL A 861 29.79 -38.50 4.29
CA VAL A 861 30.83 -37.59 4.80
C VAL A 861 32.11 -37.87 4.05
N LYS A 862 32.57 -36.93 3.21
CA LYS A 862 33.75 -37.14 2.36
C LYS A 862 34.63 -35.92 2.17
N GLY A 863 35.89 -36.15 1.81
CA GLY A 863 36.84 -35.09 1.45
C GLY A 863 37.30 -34.20 2.63
N ASN A 864 36.87 -34.49 3.86
CA ASN A 864 37.22 -33.70 5.04
C ASN A 864 38.57 -34.15 5.62
N ARG A 865 39.24 -33.29 6.39
CA ARG A 865 40.45 -33.69 7.12
C ARG A 865 40.12 -34.75 8.19
N ILE A 866 39.07 -34.53 8.96
CA ILE A 866 38.55 -35.48 9.96
C ILE A 866 37.09 -35.79 9.59
N GLY A 867 36.74 -37.05 9.39
CA GLY A 867 35.36 -37.47 9.10
C GLY A 867 34.42 -37.24 10.29
N LEU A 868 34.79 -37.80 11.45
CA LEU A 868 34.07 -37.66 12.71
C LEU A 868 35.04 -37.36 13.86
N GLU A 869 34.75 -36.30 14.61
CA GLU A 869 35.49 -35.89 15.80
C GLU A 869 34.61 -36.01 17.05
N LEU A 870 35.06 -36.77 18.04
CA LEU A 870 34.32 -37.05 19.28
C LEU A 870 35.02 -36.39 20.46
N ARG A 871 34.34 -35.44 21.11
CA ARG A 871 34.80 -34.68 22.29
C ARG A 871 33.82 -34.90 23.44
N GLY A 872 34.10 -35.85 24.32
CA GLY A 872 33.24 -36.15 25.48
C GLY A 872 33.24 -37.63 25.88
N VAL A 873 32.70 -37.93 27.05
CA VAL A 873 32.81 -39.25 27.69
C VAL A 873 31.64 -40.21 27.42
N ALA A 874 30.55 -39.75 26.78
CA ALA A 874 29.37 -40.57 26.52
C ALA A 874 28.76 -40.29 25.13
N TYR A 875 28.82 -41.28 24.23
CA TYR A 875 28.16 -41.26 22.92
C TYR A 875 27.72 -42.68 22.54
N ASP A 876 26.61 -42.80 21.80
CA ASP A 876 26.19 -44.07 21.19
C ASP A 876 26.72 -44.15 19.75
N PRO A 877 27.75 -44.96 19.46
CA PRO A 877 28.31 -45.06 18.12
C PRO A 877 27.33 -45.60 17.08
N LYS A 878 26.23 -46.26 17.49
CA LYS A 878 25.21 -46.73 16.54
C LYS A 878 24.49 -45.58 15.84
N LEU A 879 24.37 -44.42 16.48
CA LEU A 879 23.61 -43.27 15.96
C LEU A 879 24.29 -42.56 14.79
N PHE A 880 25.61 -42.72 14.61
CA PHE A 880 26.35 -42.10 13.51
C PHE A 880 26.99 -43.09 12.52
N MET A 881 26.93 -44.41 12.81
CA MET A 881 27.38 -45.44 11.86
C MET A 881 26.22 -46.08 11.06
N HIS A 882 24.96 -45.81 11.40
CA HIS A 882 23.84 -46.42 10.71
C HIS A 882 23.57 -45.74 9.35
N ARG A 883 23.95 -46.43 8.26
CA ARG A 883 23.74 -45.98 6.86
C ARG A 883 24.41 -44.63 6.55
N VAL A 884 25.55 -44.35 7.17
CA VAL A 884 26.41 -43.21 6.84
C VAL A 884 27.71 -43.69 6.20
N ALA A 885 28.04 -43.15 5.03
CA ALA A 885 29.24 -43.49 4.29
C ALA A 885 30.36 -42.47 4.55
N TYR A 886 31.47 -42.89 5.15
CA TYR A 886 32.67 -42.08 5.28
C TYR A 886 33.66 -42.43 4.16
N ARG A 887 34.01 -41.47 3.30
CA ARG A 887 34.85 -41.71 2.12
C ARG A 887 35.91 -40.63 1.96
N LEU A 888 37.13 -40.99 1.57
CA LEU A 888 38.15 -40.00 1.17
C LEU A 888 38.46 -38.93 2.24
N ASN A 889 38.17 -39.19 3.52
CA ASN A 889 38.60 -38.33 4.61
C ASN A 889 40.05 -38.68 4.97
N ARG A 890 40.89 -37.69 5.33
CA ARG A 890 42.30 -37.99 5.71
C ARG A 890 42.37 -38.85 6.96
N GLU A 891 41.55 -38.51 7.95
CA GLU A 891 41.30 -39.28 9.14
C GLU A 891 39.80 -39.58 9.20
N THR A 892 39.43 -40.84 9.41
CA THR A 892 37.99 -41.19 9.47
C THR A 892 37.41 -40.83 10.84
N PHE A 893 38.16 -41.07 11.90
CA PHE A 893 37.77 -40.82 13.29
C PHE A 893 38.92 -40.15 14.04
N ALA A 894 38.60 -39.13 14.84
CA ALA A 894 39.51 -38.53 15.80
C ALA A 894 38.85 -38.46 17.18
N ILE A 895 39.56 -38.94 18.20
CA ILE A 895 39.20 -38.82 19.62
C ILE A 895 40.40 -38.08 20.25
N PRO A 896 40.24 -36.83 20.71
CA PRO A 896 41.32 -36.06 21.32
C PRO A 896 41.86 -36.69 22.60
#